data_AF-A0A3M1UVC7-F1
#
_entry.id   AF-A0A3M1UVC7-F1
#
_cell.length_a   1.000
_cell.length_b   1.000
_cell.length_c   1.000
_cell.angle_alpha   90.00
_cell.angle_beta   90.00
_cell.angle_gamma   90.00
#
_symmetry.space_group_name_H-M   'P 1'
#
loop_
_entity.id
_entity.type
_entity.pdbx_description
1 polymer ?
#
loop_
_entity_poly.entity_id
_entity_poly.type
_entity_poly.pdbx_seq_one_letter_code
_entity_poly.pdbx_strand_id
1 'polypeptide(L)'
;MDRGRRLFVIGRLIDRARSRETADPEKVMSTATAPRKKPYVGMREYIAYQLEKVRTQLKAVELVFVLIGAAAVLGGYVFLFVVLDQWVFDAGVPPLLRLLASSLVLLGVGAWIVVGAVIPCVRRVNALYAAKQIEHADPKLKGTLLSLVDLERTGRPVSPSIMQALERRAAAELAHTDVEEAVDRTLLIRAAYALLAVVVLWCGYTVLSPKRIGPSVWRALMPTARIAPATRTELYRIEPGDTEVIAGTRLPVAVDLRGEVPDQVLLLFTTRDGRFVDEPVVLKEEEPGLKRFVAILQGPEGRGLEQDITYRIEAGDARSRPFQVTVLSPPKVRVTEVAYRYPEYMGLPPRSRNAPAIDAWEGTEVTIHGEATTALKSALLVLSDAETSEGGEKLPMRIEGGTRVHVTFRLAFRPDGTAPKFYRIECVSTRGFRNPQPAFYPLNIRRDEPPDVRLLDPSGDIAVPANAIVPLAFAARDPDFRLRSVRLFVKHEGVTLRYNPFLYQGKDRRIEGQFDLSIARLGLAPGDRAEFYLQAEDNRQPTPNRTETPHLTLTITEMVPADQKHRQLAERRARQAERLEQLREQLEREWGEELPTAEEPVAAEASAAEPRAEALDQRDNAVEPERPKPSDEPATTGDAEPVLPNDAGTVSDAPEGPESTAEPVRQPAAAPETTPGEPSAQRKPRFANDGSDDQRVLEELLRQQLGRPSEPTGGASTGGQSATGTRGAASQGTHAAASSAESDRQDGSNSNAAGAASDHPARGRNDRGSADSQPGSASPAHPS
;
A
#
# COMPACT_ATOMS: atom_id res chain seq x y z
N MET A 1 13.77 -0.99 28.14
CA MET A 1 14.75 0.12 28.27
C MET A 1 15.47 0.29 26.93
N ASP A 2 16.06 1.43 26.58
CA ASP A 2 16.21 2.67 27.35
C ASP A 2 15.74 3.90 26.55
N ARG A 3 14.91 4.76 27.16
CA ARG A 3 14.47 6.05 26.58
C ARG A 3 15.33 7.16 27.18
N GLY A 4 16.63 7.14 26.87
CA GLY A 4 17.62 8.04 27.47
C GLY A 4 18.34 8.94 26.47
N ARG A 5 18.41 10.24 26.78
CA ARG A 5 19.48 11.17 26.35
C ARG A 5 19.67 11.46 24.85
N ARG A 6 18.60 11.81 24.12
CA ARG A 6 18.69 12.74 22.97
C ARG A 6 17.65 13.87 23.04
N LEU A 7 17.64 14.59 24.16
CA LEU A 7 16.74 15.72 24.42
C LEU A 7 17.41 16.75 25.35
N PHE A 8 18.58 17.28 24.96
CA PHE A 8 19.36 18.20 25.81
C PHE A 8 20.14 19.28 25.05
N VAL A 9 19.52 19.90 24.04
CA VAL A 9 20.02 21.14 23.40
C VAL A 9 18.97 22.27 23.44
N ILE A 10 17.68 21.94 23.51
CA ILE A 10 16.56 22.90 23.62
C ILE A 10 16.18 23.13 25.11
N GLY A 11 17.19 23.19 25.98
CA GLY A 11 17.03 23.18 27.45
C GLY A 11 17.86 24.23 28.19
N ARG A 12 18.19 25.35 27.54
CA ARG A 12 19.05 26.40 28.12
C ARG A 12 18.65 27.85 27.81
N LEU A 13 17.37 28.04 27.47
CA LEU A 13 16.77 29.35 27.15
C LEU A 13 15.45 29.63 27.92
N ILE A 14 15.00 28.69 28.75
CA ILE A 14 13.76 28.79 29.54
C ILE A 14 14.04 28.36 31.00
N ASP A 15 15.05 28.99 31.62
CA ASP A 15 15.30 28.85 33.08
C ASP A 15 15.99 30.10 33.67
N ARG A 16 15.55 31.28 33.22
CA ARG A 16 15.92 32.58 33.79
C ARG A 16 14.74 33.56 33.82
N ALA A 17 13.53 33.02 33.95
CA ALA A 17 12.27 33.73 34.06
C ALA A 17 11.42 33.00 35.10
N ARG A 18 10.86 33.75 36.07
CA ARG A 18 10.45 33.29 37.41
C ARG A 18 11.68 33.01 38.33
N SER A 19 11.75 33.47 39.58
CA SER A 19 10.77 34.25 40.37
C SER A 19 11.43 35.38 41.16
N ARG A 20 10.97 36.62 40.93
CA ARG A 20 10.57 37.53 42.02
C ARG A 20 9.59 38.57 41.49
N GLU A 21 8.36 38.41 41.91
CA GLU A 21 7.16 39.12 41.50
C GLU A 21 6.67 39.92 42.72
N THR A 22 6.48 41.24 42.58
CA THR A 22 5.66 42.12 43.45
C THR A 22 5.77 43.57 42.95
N ALA A 23 4.70 44.36 43.15
CA ALA A 23 4.58 45.80 42.92
C ALA A 23 4.54 46.31 41.46
N ASP A 24 3.32 46.28 40.89
CA ASP A 24 2.50 47.44 40.43
C ASP A 24 3.09 48.62 39.61
N PRO A 25 2.28 49.29 38.77
CA PRO A 25 2.66 49.40 37.37
C PRO A 25 2.61 50.84 36.84
N GLU A 26 3.78 51.47 36.67
CA GLU A 26 3.88 52.66 35.83
C GLU A 26 5.20 52.72 35.05
N LYS A 27 5.12 53.29 33.83
CA LYS A 27 6.19 54.08 33.20
C LYS A 27 7.46 53.32 32.72
N VAL A 28 7.30 52.43 31.74
CA VAL A 28 8.36 52.15 30.73
C VAL A 28 7.79 52.20 29.31
N MET A 29 7.67 53.40 28.75
CA MET A 29 7.81 53.52 27.29
C MET A 29 9.28 53.30 26.94
N SER A 30 9.56 52.53 25.89
CA SER A 30 10.92 52.36 25.38
C SER A 30 11.54 53.72 25.08
N THR A 31 12.62 54.04 25.79
CA THR A 31 13.45 55.21 25.53
C THR A 31 14.18 55.04 24.20
N ALA A 32 13.51 55.46 23.12
CA ALA A 32 14.22 55.86 21.91
C ALA A 32 15.33 56.83 22.35
N THR A 33 16.59 56.46 22.11
CA THR A 33 17.74 57.24 22.58
C THR A 33 17.86 58.47 21.69
N ALA A 34 17.05 59.49 22.01
CA ALA A 34 17.22 60.82 21.46
C ALA A 34 18.67 61.26 21.73
N PRO A 35 19.40 61.74 20.72
CA PRO A 35 20.77 62.16 20.91
C PRO A 35 20.80 63.25 21.99
N ARG A 36 21.63 63.05 23.02
CA ARG A 36 21.92 64.10 24.02
C ARG A 36 22.32 65.36 23.25
N LYS A 37 21.47 66.39 23.25
CA LYS A 37 21.85 67.73 22.77
C LYS A 37 23.06 68.16 23.59
N LYS A 38 24.24 68.09 22.97
CA LYS A 38 25.41 68.81 23.47
C LYS A 38 25.08 70.31 23.43
N PRO A 39 25.63 71.14 24.33
CA PRO A 39 25.68 72.57 24.07
C PRO A 39 26.42 72.77 22.75
N TYR A 40 25.81 73.47 21.79
CA TYR A 40 26.52 73.87 20.57
C TYR A 40 27.52 74.98 20.95
N VAL A 41 28.80 74.73 20.75
CA VAL A 41 29.90 75.65 21.12
C VAL A 41 30.27 76.57 19.96
N GLY A 42 29.68 76.38 18.77
CA GLY A 42 29.82 77.34 17.66
C GLY A 42 28.73 77.27 16.59
N MET A 43 28.56 78.39 15.88
CA MET A 43 27.65 78.57 14.74
C MET A 43 27.80 77.44 13.69
N ARG A 44 29.06 77.03 13.45
CA ARG A 44 29.46 75.95 12.55
C ARG A 44 28.92 74.56 12.95
N GLU A 45 28.79 74.26 14.24
CA GLU A 45 28.25 72.97 14.71
C GLU A 45 26.73 72.86 14.43
N TYR A 46 26.01 73.98 14.52
CA TYR A 46 24.59 74.05 14.17
C TYR A 46 24.36 73.84 12.66
N ILE A 47 25.18 74.46 11.81
CA ILE A 47 25.13 74.25 10.34
C ILE A 47 25.43 72.78 10.00
N ALA A 48 26.48 72.21 10.60
CA ALA A 48 26.83 70.80 10.41
C ALA A 48 25.69 69.85 10.84
N TYR A 49 25.06 70.12 11.99
CA TYR A 49 23.91 69.34 12.47
C TYR A 49 22.70 69.43 11.52
N GLN A 50 22.36 70.61 11.01
CA GLN A 50 21.24 70.77 10.06
C GLN A 50 21.54 70.09 8.71
N LEU A 51 22.78 70.17 8.21
CA LEU A 51 23.21 69.44 7.02
C LEU A 51 23.13 67.91 7.24
N GLU A 52 23.45 67.41 8.43
CA GLU A 52 23.31 65.99 8.77
C GLU A 52 21.84 65.56 8.95
N LYS A 53 20.96 66.43 9.50
CA LYS A 53 19.50 66.22 9.54
C LYS A 53 18.92 66.06 8.13
N VAL A 54 19.21 66.99 7.21
CA VAL A 54 18.74 66.91 5.80
C VAL A 54 19.29 65.66 5.12
N ARG A 55 20.57 65.35 5.33
CA ARG A 55 21.23 64.19 4.72
C ARG A 55 20.70 62.85 5.24
N THR A 56 20.25 62.78 6.48
CA THR A 56 19.58 61.58 7.03
C THR A 56 18.11 61.51 6.61
N GLN A 57 17.39 62.64 6.53
CA GLN A 57 16.03 62.69 5.96
C GLN A 57 15.98 62.30 4.48
N LEU A 58 16.91 62.80 3.65
CA LEU A 58 17.07 62.40 2.25
C LEU A 58 17.29 60.89 2.12
N LYS A 59 18.25 60.32 2.88
CA LYS A 59 18.49 58.87 2.91
C LYS A 59 17.27 58.07 3.36
N ALA A 60 16.50 58.58 4.31
CA ALA A 60 15.27 57.92 4.77
C ALA A 60 14.17 57.94 3.70
N VAL A 61 13.96 59.06 3.00
CA VAL A 61 12.98 59.16 1.90
C VAL A 61 13.39 58.28 0.71
N GLU A 62 14.67 58.26 0.34
CA GLU A 62 15.22 57.38 -0.70
C GLU A 62 15.05 55.89 -0.33
N LEU A 63 15.39 55.51 0.91
CA LEU A 63 15.20 54.14 1.43
C LEU A 63 13.72 53.72 1.41
N VAL A 64 12.80 54.57 1.90
CA VAL A 64 11.37 54.24 1.92
C VAL A 64 10.80 54.18 0.49
N PHE A 65 11.24 55.04 -0.43
CA PHE A 65 10.88 54.95 -1.85
C PHE A 65 11.33 53.62 -2.47
N VAL A 66 12.57 53.20 -2.22
CA VAL A 66 13.09 51.91 -2.70
C VAL A 66 12.35 50.72 -2.09
N LEU A 67 12.01 50.77 -0.80
CA LEU A 67 11.24 49.71 -0.13
C LEU A 67 9.78 49.62 -0.63
N ILE A 68 9.10 50.75 -0.80
CA ILE A 68 7.73 50.79 -1.36
C ILE A 68 7.73 50.36 -2.83
N GLY A 69 8.72 50.80 -3.62
CA GLY A 69 8.89 50.37 -5.01
C GLY A 69 9.15 48.86 -5.12
N ALA A 70 10.04 48.31 -4.29
CA ALA A 70 10.30 46.88 -4.22
C ALA A 70 9.05 46.07 -3.82
N ALA A 71 8.28 46.56 -2.83
CA ALA A 71 7.02 45.94 -2.42
C ALA A 71 5.96 45.99 -3.53
N ALA A 72 5.85 47.10 -4.27
CA ALA A 72 4.92 47.23 -5.38
C ALA A 72 5.29 46.32 -6.57
N VAL A 73 6.58 46.23 -6.91
CA VAL A 73 7.08 45.32 -7.97
C VAL A 73 6.89 43.86 -7.57
N LEU A 74 7.22 43.48 -6.34
CA LEU A 74 7.04 42.11 -5.85
C LEU A 74 5.55 41.73 -5.77
N GLY A 75 4.70 42.60 -5.23
CA GLY A 75 3.24 42.41 -5.22
C GLY A 75 2.65 42.30 -6.62
N GLY A 76 3.05 43.20 -7.53
CA GLY A 76 2.64 43.16 -8.94
C GLY A 76 3.07 41.88 -9.66
N TYR A 77 4.27 41.37 -9.39
CA TYR A 77 4.74 40.08 -9.90
C TYR A 77 3.87 38.92 -9.41
N VAL A 78 3.63 38.79 -8.09
CA VAL A 78 2.81 37.69 -7.57
C VAL A 78 1.36 37.80 -8.05
N PHE A 79 0.82 39.02 -8.21
CA PHE A 79 -0.51 39.26 -8.77
C PHE A 79 -0.60 38.76 -10.22
N LEU A 80 0.31 39.22 -11.08
CA LEU A 80 0.38 38.81 -12.48
C LEU A 80 0.59 37.29 -12.59
N PHE A 81 1.46 36.71 -11.75
CA PHE A 81 1.68 35.27 -11.69
C PHE A 81 0.40 34.51 -11.34
N VAL A 82 -0.36 34.95 -10.33
CA VAL A 82 -1.63 34.32 -9.93
C VAL A 82 -2.65 34.36 -11.07
N VAL A 83 -2.77 35.49 -11.78
CA VAL A 83 -3.68 35.60 -12.93
C VAL A 83 -3.27 34.65 -14.05
N LEU A 84 -1.98 34.59 -14.40
CA LEU A 84 -1.47 33.68 -15.44
C LEU A 84 -1.60 32.20 -15.05
N ASP A 85 -1.30 31.84 -13.80
CA ASP A 85 -1.38 30.46 -13.27
C ASP A 85 -2.82 29.95 -13.10
N GLN A 86 -3.82 30.85 -13.10
CA GLN A 86 -5.25 30.48 -12.97
C GLN A 86 -6.03 30.52 -14.29
N TRP A 87 -5.60 31.31 -15.30
CA TRP A 87 -6.36 31.59 -16.53
C TRP A 87 -5.62 31.38 -17.86
N VAL A 88 -4.27 31.32 -17.89
CA VAL A 88 -3.49 31.22 -19.14
C VAL A 88 -2.83 29.85 -19.33
N PHE A 89 -2.69 29.08 -18.25
CA PHE A 89 -2.16 27.72 -18.30
C PHE A 89 -3.08 26.76 -17.54
N ASP A 90 -3.73 25.83 -18.23
CA ASP A 90 -4.69 24.89 -17.60
C ASP A 90 -4.01 23.93 -16.60
N ALA A 91 -2.76 23.53 -16.88
CA ALA A 91 -1.91 22.81 -15.93
C ALA A 91 -1.15 23.73 -14.94
N GLY A 92 -1.40 25.05 -15.01
CA GLY A 92 -0.63 26.11 -14.37
C GLY A 92 0.78 26.28 -14.97
N VAL A 93 1.50 27.31 -14.52
CA VAL A 93 2.79 27.73 -15.10
C VAL A 93 3.84 26.60 -15.04
N PRO A 94 4.59 26.31 -16.13
CA PRO A 94 5.66 25.31 -16.12
C PRO A 94 6.77 25.61 -15.09
N PRO A 95 7.36 24.62 -14.40
CA PRO A 95 8.29 24.85 -13.30
C PRO A 95 9.57 25.62 -13.71
N LEU A 96 10.07 25.39 -14.94
CA LEU A 96 11.18 26.17 -15.50
C LEU A 96 10.82 27.66 -15.64
N LEU A 97 9.61 27.96 -16.14
CA LEU A 97 9.14 29.33 -16.31
C LEU A 97 8.90 30.01 -14.95
N ARG A 98 8.42 29.29 -13.93
CA ARG A 98 8.36 29.80 -12.54
C ARG A 98 9.75 30.19 -12.04
N LEU A 99 10.74 29.32 -12.23
CA LEU A 99 12.11 29.56 -11.75
C LEU A 99 12.75 30.76 -12.48
N LEU A 100 12.60 30.84 -13.80
CA LEU A 100 13.10 31.98 -14.58
C LEU A 100 12.41 33.30 -14.19
N ALA A 101 11.08 33.33 -14.09
CA ALA A 101 10.35 34.54 -13.73
C ALA A 101 10.65 35.02 -12.29
N SER A 102 10.63 34.11 -11.31
CA SER A 102 10.97 34.44 -9.92
C SER A 102 12.43 34.87 -9.77
N SER A 103 13.38 34.18 -10.40
CA SER A 103 14.80 34.57 -10.35
C SER A 103 15.06 35.93 -11.00
N LEU A 104 14.42 36.22 -12.15
CA LEU A 104 14.53 37.52 -12.82
C LEU A 104 14.00 38.67 -11.94
N VAL A 105 12.84 38.49 -11.30
CA VAL A 105 12.26 39.51 -10.40
C VAL A 105 13.09 39.66 -9.12
N LEU A 106 13.56 38.57 -8.51
CA LEU A 106 14.42 38.62 -7.33
C LEU A 106 15.78 39.27 -7.61
N LEU A 107 16.39 38.99 -8.77
CA LEU A 107 17.63 39.64 -9.21
C LEU A 107 17.40 41.12 -9.54
N GLY A 108 16.31 41.47 -10.22
CA GLY A 108 15.96 42.86 -10.55
C GLY A 108 15.67 43.71 -9.32
N VAL A 109 14.82 43.23 -8.41
CA VAL A 109 14.51 43.90 -7.13
C VAL A 109 15.74 43.93 -6.21
N GLY A 110 16.53 42.84 -6.16
CA GLY A 110 17.79 42.80 -5.43
C GLY A 110 18.80 43.83 -5.93
N ALA A 111 19.00 43.93 -7.25
CA ALA A 111 19.85 44.93 -7.88
C ALA A 111 19.35 46.37 -7.61
N TRP A 112 18.04 46.61 -7.68
CA TRP A 112 17.44 47.91 -7.32
C TRP A 112 17.73 48.27 -5.87
N ILE A 113 17.50 47.35 -4.91
CA ILE A 113 17.77 47.59 -3.49
C ILE A 113 19.27 47.84 -3.24
N VAL A 114 20.17 47.08 -3.90
CA VAL A 114 21.61 47.30 -3.79
C VAL A 114 22.01 48.68 -4.34
N VAL A 115 21.52 49.07 -5.52
CA VAL A 115 21.90 50.33 -6.19
C VAL A 115 21.24 51.55 -5.54
N GLY A 116 19.99 51.45 -5.10
CA GLY A 116 19.19 52.57 -4.58
C GLY A 116 19.14 52.70 -3.05
N ALA A 117 19.43 51.64 -2.29
CA ALA A 117 19.45 51.71 -0.82
C ALA A 117 20.83 51.38 -0.23
N VAL A 118 21.45 50.26 -0.61
CA VAL A 118 22.73 49.84 0.00
C VAL A 118 23.89 50.76 -0.40
N ILE A 119 24.08 51.01 -1.70
CA ILE A 119 25.16 51.86 -2.20
C ILE A 119 25.04 53.32 -1.70
N PRO A 120 23.86 53.98 -1.71
CA PRO A 120 23.70 55.33 -1.14
C PRO A 120 23.82 55.37 0.38
N CYS A 121 23.43 54.30 1.09
CA CYS A 121 23.63 54.21 2.54
C CYS A 121 25.12 54.14 2.90
N VAL A 122 25.89 53.27 2.24
CA VAL A 122 27.34 53.11 2.47
C VAL A 122 28.15 54.31 1.96
N ARG A 123 27.76 54.91 0.83
CA ARG A 123 28.45 56.10 0.30
C ARG A 123 28.14 57.35 1.15
N ARG A 124 29.16 58.20 1.30
CA ARG A 124 29.01 59.53 1.91
C ARG A 124 28.35 60.46 0.89
N VAL A 125 27.02 60.63 0.98
CA VAL A 125 26.27 61.70 0.28
C VAL A 125 27.04 63.02 0.45
N ASN A 126 27.29 63.71 -0.66
CA ASN A 126 28.16 64.88 -0.74
C ASN A 126 27.52 66.08 -0.02
N ALA A 127 28.28 66.78 0.83
CA ALA A 127 27.77 67.92 1.59
C ALA A 127 27.24 69.03 0.68
N LEU A 128 27.89 69.27 -0.47
CA LEU A 128 27.43 70.20 -1.50
C LEU A 128 26.04 69.88 -2.05
N TYR A 129 25.65 68.60 -2.11
CA TYR A 129 24.34 68.21 -2.60
C TYR A 129 23.25 68.56 -1.57
N ALA A 130 23.51 68.31 -0.28
CA ALA A 130 22.63 68.73 0.80
C ALA A 130 22.51 70.27 0.86
N ALA A 131 23.63 70.99 0.76
CA ALA A 131 23.66 72.45 0.74
C ALA A 131 22.82 73.01 -0.43
N LYS A 132 23.04 72.49 -1.66
CA LYS A 132 22.28 72.87 -2.85
C LYS A 132 20.79 72.57 -2.71
N GLN A 133 20.41 71.43 -2.12
CA GLN A 133 19.00 71.05 -1.95
C GLN A 133 18.27 72.01 -1.00
N ILE A 134 18.92 72.44 0.09
CA ILE A 134 18.38 73.41 1.05
C ILE A 134 18.19 74.78 0.37
N GLU A 135 19.17 75.26 -0.39
CA GLU A 135 19.08 76.55 -1.11
C GLU A 135 18.07 76.52 -2.27
N HIS A 136 17.81 75.35 -2.86
CA HIS A 136 16.79 75.22 -3.90
C HIS A 136 15.37 75.26 -3.31
N ALA A 137 15.21 74.89 -2.04
CA ALA A 137 13.95 74.96 -1.30
C ALA A 137 13.68 76.37 -0.74
N ASP A 138 14.70 77.06 -0.21
CA ASP A 138 14.59 78.47 0.20
C ASP A 138 15.55 79.39 -0.57
N PRO A 139 15.08 80.01 -1.66
CA PRO A 139 15.87 80.96 -2.46
C PRO A 139 16.39 82.19 -1.69
N LYS A 140 15.94 82.45 -0.46
CA LYS A 140 16.44 83.56 0.37
C LYS A 140 17.93 83.40 0.72
N LEU A 141 18.44 82.17 0.79
CA LEU A 141 19.83 81.84 1.12
C LEU A 141 20.85 82.31 0.07
N LYS A 142 20.42 82.57 -1.18
CA LYS A 142 21.20 83.25 -2.24
C LYS A 142 22.62 82.73 -2.48
N GLY A 143 22.87 81.43 -2.33
CA GLY A 143 24.20 80.82 -2.55
C GLY A 143 25.13 80.87 -1.33
N THR A 144 24.71 81.40 -0.19
CA THR A 144 25.53 81.58 1.02
C THR A 144 25.97 80.23 1.63
N LEU A 145 25.06 79.26 1.71
CA LEU A 145 25.29 77.95 2.32
C LEU A 145 26.08 77.04 1.37
N LEU A 146 25.79 77.09 0.07
CA LEU A 146 26.54 76.34 -0.94
C LEU A 146 27.98 76.87 -1.07
N SER A 147 28.17 78.20 -1.05
CA SER A 147 29.50 78.81 -1.08
C SER A 147 30.31 78.47 0.17
N LEU A 148 29.69 78.46 1.36
CA LEU A 148 30.34 78.06 2.60
C LEU A 148 30.84 76.61 2.52
N VAL A 149 29.98 75.68 2.09
CA VAL A 149 30.32 74.24 2.00
C VAL A 149 31.33 73.95 0.87
N ASP A 150 31.34 74.70 -0.23
CA ASP A 150 32.38 74.57 -1.26
C ASP A 150 33.73 75.13 -0.79
N LEU A 151 33.71 76.22 -0.03
CA LEU A 151 34.92 76.82 0.53
C LEU A 151 35.57 75.92 1.60
N GLU A 152 34.77 75.33 2.49
CA GLU A 152 35.23 74.30 3.43
C GLU A 152 35.79 73.06 2.71
N ARG A 153 35.14 72.62 1.62
CA ARG A 153 35.55 71.41 0.88
C ARG A 153 36.79 71.62 0.01
N THR A 154 36.98 72.81 -0.54
CA THR A 154 38.13 73.15 -1.41
C THR A 154 39.36 73.60 -0.62
N GLY A 155 39.23 73.88 0.69
CA GLY A 155 40.36 74.19 1.58
C GLY A 155 41.12 75.46 1.23
N ARG A 156 40.50 76.38 0.47
CA ARG A 156 41.15 77.61 0.00
C ARG A 156 41.42 78.55 1.19
N PRO A 157 42.63 79.14 1.30
CA PRO A 157 42.93 80.08 2.37
C PRO A 157 42.14 81.38 2.18
N VAL A 158 41.19 81.62 3.08
CA VAL A 158 40.37 82.84 3.18
C VAL A 158 40.48 83.40 4.59
N SER A 159 40.36 84.72 4.75
CA SER A 159 40.52 85.37 6.06
C SER A 159 39.48 84.88 7.07
N PRO A 160 39.85 84.65 8.35
CA PRO A 160 38.93 84.14 9.37
C PRO A 160 37.67 85.00 9.56
N SER A 161 37.78 86.32 9.38
CA SER A 161 36.65 87.25 9.47
C SER A 161 35.61 87.07 8.37
N ILE A 162 36.02 86.75 7.13
CA ILE A 162 35.09 86.46 6.02
C ILE A 162 34.39 85.12 6.28
N MET A 163 35.13 84.10 6.74
CA MET A 163 34.53 82.80 7.09
C MET A 163 33.49 82.95 8.22
N GLN A 164 33.83 83.66 9.30
CA GLN A 164 32.91 83.91 10.42
C GLN A 164 31.70 84.76 10.02
N ALA A 165 31.85 85.72 9.09
CA ALA A 165 30.72 86.47 8.55
C ALA A 165 29.78 85.59 7.71
N LEU A 166 30.35 84.68 6.90
CA LEU A 166 29.59 83.74 6.07
C LEU A 166 28.88 82.68 6.92
N GLU A 167 29.54 82.11 7.95
CA GLU A 167 28.93 81.21 8.95
C GLU A 167 27.78 81.90 9.70
N ARG A 168 28.01 83.13 10.21
CA ARG A 168 26.98 83.89 10.94
C ARG A 168 25.77 84.18 10.07
N ARG A 169 25.98 84.52 8.79
CA ARG A 169 24.90 84.73 7.84
C ARG A 169 24.16 83.44 7.52
N ALA A 170 24.89 82.38 7.17
CA ALA A 170 24.30 81.10 6.78
C ALA A 170 23.40 80.50 7.87
N ALA A 171 23.84 80.50 9.13
CA ALA A 171 23.02 79.98 10.23
C ALA A 171 21.91 80.94 10.69
N ALA A 172 22.04 82.26 10.51
CA ALA A 172 20.95 83.20 10.78
C ALA A 172 19.83 83.07 9.74
N GLU A 173 20.16 82.92 8.46
CA GLU A 173 19.18 82.65 7.39
C GLU A 173 18.57 81.24 7.56
N LEU A 174 19.39 80.20 7.82
CA LEU A 174 18.94 78.81 8.00
C LEU A 174 18.09 78.58 9.27
N ALA A 175 18.18 79.44 10.29
CA ALA A 175 17.34 79.36 11.49
C ALA A 175 15.86 79.69 11.24
N HIS A 176 15.53 80.30 10.09
CA HIS A 176 14.18 80.68 9.69
C HIS A 176 13.61 79.87 8.51
N THR A 177 14.31 78.82 8.06
CA THR A 177 13.88 77.95 6.95
C THR A 177 13.34 76.62 7.49
N ASP A 178 12.12 76.25 7.10
CA ASP A 178 11.54 74.93 7.42
C ASP A 178 12.19 73.81 6.59
N VAL A 179 13.29 73.31 7.14
CA VAL A 179 14.18 72.27 6.59
C VAL A 179 13.46 71.01 6.05
N GLU A 180 12.24 70.74 6.52
CA GLU A 180 11.50 69.51 6.21
C GLU A 180 10.70 69.57 4.90
N GLU A 181 10.48 70.76 4.34
CA GLU A 181 9.85 70.96 3.02
C GLU A 181 10.87 70.80 1.86
N ALA A 182 12.17 70.86 2.16
CA ALA A 182 13.25 70.82 1.16
C ALA A 182 13.46 69.47 0.44
N VAL A 183 12.71 68.42 0.81
CA VAL A 183 12.82 67.08 0.22
C VAL A 183 11.60 66.78 -0.63
N ASP A 184 11.76 66.71 -1.95
CA ASP A 184 10.69 66.33 -2.88
C ASP A 184 10.21 64.90 -2.59
N ARG A 185 8.91 64.78 -2.27
CA ARG A 185 8.24 63.52 -1.95
C ARG A 185 7.38 63.00 -3.11
N THR A 186 7.37 63.67 -4.26
CA THR A 186 6.50 63.36 -5.40
C THR A 186 6.70 61.93 -5.93
N LEU A 187 7.95 61.46 -6.02
CA LEU A 187 8.26 60.09 -6.43
C LEU A 187 7.82 59.06 -5.37
N LEU A 188 7.98 59.36 -4.08
CA LEU A 188 7.50 58.54 -2.97
C LEU A 188 5.97 58.42 -2.97
N ILE A 189 5.27 59.53 -3.19
CA ILE A 189 3.81 59.58 -3.29
C ILE A 189 3.32 58.77 -4.49
N ARG A 190 3.96 58.88 -5.66
CA ARG A 190 3.65 58.05 -6.84
C ARG A 190 3.88 56.56 -6.59
N ALA A 191 4.97 56.19 -5.91
CA ALA A 191 5.23 54.80 -5.53
C ALA A 191 4.19 54.27 -4.52
N ALA A 192 3.75 55.09 -3.56
CA ALA A 192 2.70 54.74 -2.62
C ALA A 192 1.34 54.55 -3.31
N TYR A 193 0.98 55.40 -4.28
CA TYR A 193 -0.23 55.19 -5.11
C TYR A 193 -0.13 53.94 -5.99
N ALA A 194 1.05 53.62 -6.52
CA ALA A 194 1.26 52.37 -7.28
C ALA A 194 1.09 51.13 -6.38
N LEU A 195 1.65 51.14 -5.17
CA LEU A 195 1.45 50.07 -4.18
C LEU A 195 -0.03 49.95 -3.79
N LEU A 196 -0.71 51.07 -3.54
CA LEU A 196 -2.15 51.10 -3.24
C LEU A 196 -2.98 50.51 -4.39
N ALA A 197 -2.66 50.83 -5.65
CA ALA A 197 -3.33 50.25 -6.81
C ALA A 197 -3.15 48.73 -6.89
N VAL A 198 -1.94 48.21 -6.63
CA VAL A 198 -1.68 46.75 -6.54
C VAL A 198 -2.51 46.11 -5.43
N VAL A 199 -2.60 46.73 -4.24
CA VAL A 199 -3.41 46.22 -3.11
C VAL A 199 -4.91 46.23 -3.43
N VAL A 200 -5.43 47.28 -4.09
CA VAL A 200 -6.84 47.37 -4.51
C VAL A 200 -7.18 46.32 -5.58
N LEU A 201 -6.32 46.14 -6.59
CA LEU A 201 -6.45 45.07 -7.59
C LEU A 201 -6.45 43.69 -6.94
N TRP A 202 -5.57 43.47 -5.96
CA TRP A 202 -5.53 42.22 -5.19
C TRP A 202 -6.84 41.95 -4.44
N CYS A 203 -7.34 42.95 -3.71
CA CYS A 203 -8.58 42.84 -2.94
C CYS A 203 -9.78 42.52 -3.84
N GLY A 204 -9.92 43.23 -4.96
CA GLY A 204 -10.94 42.94 -5.97
C GLY A 204 -10.83 41.51 -6.52
N TYR A 205 -9.62 41.09 -6.90
CA TYR A 205 -9.41 39.73 -7.41
C TYR A 205 -9.72 38.63 -6.37
N THR A 206 -9.44 38.86 -5.08
CA THR A 206 -9.81 37.93 -4.01
C THR A 206 -11.31 37.78 -3.76
N VAL A 207 -12.13 38.74 -4.19
CA VAL A 207 -13.60 38.68 -4.08
C VAL A 207 -14.26 38.16 -5.36
N LEU A 208 -13.70 38.46 -6.53
CA LEU A 208 -14.28 38.06 -7.83
C LEU A 208 -13.76 36.73 -8.39
N SER A 209 -12.61 36.20 -7.95
CA SER A 209 -12.07 34.95 -8.51
C SER A 209 -12.75 33.69 -7.94
N PRO A 210 -13.27 32.78 -8.78
CA PRO A 210 -13.83 31.50 -8.31
C PRO A 210 -12.76 30.47 -7.90
N LYS A 211 -11.47 30.70 -8.22
CA LYS A 211 -10.35 29.78 -7.91
C LYS A 211 -9.62 30.22 -6.64
N ARG A 212 -9.39 29.28 -5.69
CA ARG A 212 -8.61 29.55 -4.46
C ARG A 212 -7.21 30.10 -4.80
N ILE A 213 -6.88 31.30 -4.32
CA ILE A 213 -5.64 32.02 -4.68
C ILE A 213 -4.39 31.50 -3.93
N GLY A 214 -4.57 30.97 -2.72
CA GLY A 214 -3.47 30.52 -1.85
C GLY A 214 -2.45 29.58 -2.51
N PRO A 215 -2.86 28.50 -3.22
CA PRO A 215 -1.93 27.60 -3.91
C PRO A 215 -1.06 28.31 -4.96
N SER A 216 -1.63 29.20 -5.77
CA SER A 216 -0.88 29.95 -6.81
C SER A 216 0.06 30.99 -6.20
N VAL A 217 -0.30 31.61 -5.07
CA VAL A 217 0.63 32.46 -4.29
C VAL A 217 1.79 31.64 -3.73
N TRP A 218 1.53 30.46 -3.16
CA TRP A 218 2.60 29.61 -2.63
C TRP A 218 3.50 29.07 -3.75
N ARG A 219 2.94 28.76 -4.94
CA ARG A 219 3.69 28.43 -6.17
C ARG A 219 4.58 29.57 -6.69
N ALA A 220 4.20 30.83 -6.43
CA ALA A 220 4.99 32.00 -6.81
C ALA A 220 6.16 32.29 -5.86
N LEU A 221 5.95 32.11 -4.55
CA LEU A 221 7.01 32.30 -3.53
C LEU A 221 7.96 31.09 -3.44
N MET A 222 7.46 29.87 -3.68
CA MET A 222 8.22 28.62 -3.64
C MET A 222 8.22 27.95 -5.03
N PRO A 223 8.95 28.51 -6.02
CA PRO A 223 8.89 28.06 -7.42
C PRO A 223 9.29 26.59 -7.63
N THR A 224 10.11 26.04 -6.74
CA THR A 224 10.60 24.65 -6.74
C THR A 224 9.64 23.66 -6.04
N ALA A 225 8.61 24.13 -5.34
CA ALA A 225 7.71 23.26 -4.58
C ALA A 225 6.68 22.57 -5.48
N ARG A 226 6.45 21.27 -5.23
CA ARG A 226 5.49 20.43 -5.96
C ARG A 226 4.06 20.62 -5.44
N ILE A 227 3.53 21.84 -5.62
CA ILE A 227 2.18 22.24 -5.21
C ILE A 227 1.23 22.08 -6.41
N ALA A 228 0.07 21.45 -6.22
CA ALA A 228 -0.97 21.33 -7.24
C ALA A 228 -1.46 22.72 -7.73
N PRO A 229 -1.94 22.86 -8.99
CA PRO A 229 -2.56 24.09 -9.45
C PRO A 229 -3.86 24.39 -8.70
N ALA A 230 -4.33 25.64 -8.77
CA ALA A 230 -5.60 26.04 -8.19
C ALA A 230 -6.76 25.65 -9.12
N THR A 231 -7.44 24.56 -8.80
CA THR A 231 -8.57 24.01 -9.56
C THR A 231 -9.91 24.42 -8.95
N ARG A 232 -10.99 24.35 -9.74
CA ARG A 232 -12.38 24.57 -9.27
C ARG A 232 -13.04 23.25 -8.82
N THR A 233 -12.66 22.15 -9.47
CA THR A 233 -12.98 20.79 -9.04
C THR A 233 -11.92 20.33 -8.02
N GLU A 234 -12.32 19.65 -6.95
CA GLU A 234 -11.43 19.14 -5.88
C GLU A 234 -11.63 17.62 -5.74
N LEU A 235 -10.64 16.84 -6.18
CA LEU A 235 -10.62 15.37 -6.04
C LEU A 235 -10.38 15.02 -4.56
N TYR A 236 -11.43 14.72 -3.79
CA TYR A 236 -11.33 14.60 -2.33
C TYR A 236 -10.83 13.22 -1.87
N ARG A 237 -11.35 12.14 -2.46
CA ARG A 237 -11.01 10.76 -2.15
C ARG A 237 -11.05 9.96 -3.45
N ILE A 238 -10.06 9.08 -3.65
CA ILE A 238 -10.01 8.15 -4.78
C ILE A 238 -9.81 6.75 -4.18
N GLU A 239 -10.63 5.80 -4.60
CA GLU A 239 -10.61 4.41 -4.15
C GLU A 239 -10.46 3.48 -5.37
N PRO A 240 -9.61 2.44 -5.33
CA PRO A 240 -8.70 2.09 -4.25
C PRO A 240 -7.41 2.93 -4.21
N GLY A 241 -7.01 3.53 -5.33
CA GLY A 241 -5.68 4.12 -5.51
C GLY A 241 -4.67 3.08 -6.02
N ASP A 242 -3.46 3.04 -5.44
CA ASP A 242 -2.48 2.00 -5.78
C ASP A 242 -2.89 0.67 -5.13
N THR A 243 -2.89 -0.42 -5.89
CA THR A 243 -3.41 -1.71 -5.40
C THR A 243 -2.81 -2.92 -6.13
N GLU A 244 -2.89 -4.10 -5.50
CA GLU A 244 -2.58 -5.39 -6.12
C GLU A 244 -3.87 -6.20 -6.29
N VAL A 245 -4.13 -6.71 -7.50
CA VAL A 245 -5.34 -7.49 -7.82
C VAL A 245 -4.97 -8.80 -8.52
N ILE A 246 -5.87 -9.79 -8.50
CA ILE A 246 -5.66 -11.06 -9.22
C ILE A 246 -6.01 -10.86 -10.70
N ALA A 247 -5.29 -11.50 -11.62
CA ALA A 247 -5.66 -11.51 -13.04
C ALA A 247 -7.12 -11.98 -13.26
N GLY A 248 -7.86 -11.27 -14.11
CA GLY A 248 -9.30 -11.44 -14.33
C GLY A 248 -10.20 -10.63 -13.37
N THR A 249 -9.63 -9.94 -12.38
CA THR A 249 -10.43 -9.06 -11.49
C THR A 249 -10.98 -7.86 -12.28
N ARG A 250 -12.27 -7.56 -12.12
CA ARG A 250 -12.87 -6.28 -12.53
C ARG A 250 -12.74 -5.30 -11.37
N LEU A 251 -12.08 -4.16 -11.58
CA LEU A 251 -11.71 -3.24 -10.50
C LEU A 251 -12.66 -2.03 -10.46
N PRO A 252 -13.59 -1.93 -9.49
CA PRO A 252 -14.33 -0.69 -9.28
C PRO A 252 -13.37 0.41 -8.83
N VAL A 253 -13.38 1.54 -9.53
CA VAL A 253 -12.65 2.76 -9.19
C VAL A 253 -13.68 3.85 -8.91
N ALA A 254 -13.59 4.46 -7.72
CA ALA A 254 -14.51 5.49 -7.26
C ALA A 254 -13.75 6.79 -6.94
N VAL A 255 -14.40 7.93 -7.15
CA VAL A 255 -13.88 9.26 -6.78
C VAL A 255 -14.97 10.14 -6.17
N ASP A 256 -14.69 10.66 -4.98
CA ASP A 256 -15.52 11.68 -4.31
C ASP A 256 -15.04 13.08 -4.75
N LEU A 257 -15.94 13.91 -5.29
CA LEU A 257 -15.67 15.27 -5.77
C LEU A 257 -16.19 16.35 -4.81
N ARG A 258 -15.45 17.47 -4.77
CA ARG A 258 -15.82 18.71 -4.07
C ARG A 258 -15.63 19.92 -4.98
N GLY A 259 -16.20 21.06 -4.58
CA GLY A 259 -16.23 22.27 -5.40
C GLY A 259 -17.27 22.20 -6.53
N GLU A 260 -16.92 22.79 -7.67
CA GLU A 260 -17.66 22.67 -8.93
C GLU A 260 -17.58 21.21 -9.41
N VAL A 261 -18.67 20.67 -9.95
CA VAL A 261 -18.72 19.29 -10.49
C VAL A 261 -18.86 19.40 -12.01
N PRO A 262 -17.95 18.82 -12.81
CA PRO A 262 -18.01 18.86 -14.25
C PRO A 262 -19.04 17.87 -14.81
N ASP A 263 -19.56 18.13 -16.00
CA ASP A 263 -20.52 17.25 -16.69
C ASP A 263 -19.95 15.86 -17.02
N GLN A 264 -18.62 15.72 -17.05
CA GLN A 264 -17.91 14.48 -17.35
C GLN A 264 -16.69 14.30 -16.44
N VAL A 265 -16.50 13.06 -15.99
CA VAL A 265 -15.33 12.59 -15.24
C VAL A 265 -14.74 11.42 -16.02
N LEU A 266 -13.44 11.45 -16.29
CA LEU A 266 -12.74 10.46 -17.10
C LEU A 266 -11.66 9.77 -16.26
N LEU A 267 -11.59 8.44 -16.36
CA LEU A 267 -10.45 7.63 -15.95
C LEU A 267 -9.67 7.31 -17.22
N LEU A 268 -8.45 7.83 -17.32
CA LEU A 268 -7.52 7.50 -18.39
C LEU A 268 -6.60 6.39 -17.91
N PHE A 269 -6.51 5.27 -18.63
CA PHE A 269 -5.63 4.16 -18.27
C PHE A 269 -4.62 3.81 -19.38
N THR A 270 -3.47 3.31 -18.94
CA THR A 270 -2.36 2.87 -19.80
C THR A 270 -1.92 1.47 -19.40
N THR A 271 -1.85 0.53 -20.34
CA THR A 271 -1.38 -0.84 -20.12
C THR A 271 0.14 -0.94 -20.16
N ARG A 272 0.72 -1.88 -19.41
CA ARG A 272 2.18 -2.11 -19.36
C ARG A 272 2.80 -2.51 -20.70
N ASP A 273 2.04 -3.15 -21.59
CA ASP A 273 2.46 -3.46 -22.96
C ASP A 273 2.39 -2.26 -23.93
N GLY A 274 1.85 -1.12 -23.51
CA GLY A 274 1.67 0.06 -24.34
C GLY A 274 0.63 -0.06 -25.45
N ARG A 275 -0.19 -1.12 -25.47
CA ARG A 275 -1.29 -1.27 -26.46
C ARG A 275 -2.40 -0.25 -26.27
N PHE A 276 -2.68 0.11 -25.01
CA PHE A 276 -3.63 1.15 -24.63
C PHE A 276 -2.87 2.23 -23.87
N VAL A 277 -3.02 3.49 -24.28
CA VAL A 277 -2.30 4.64 -23.71
C VAL A 277 -3.29 5.78 -23.53
N ASP A 278 -3.52 6.18 -22.29
CA ASP A 278 -4.53 7.16 -21.87
C ASP A 278 -5.94 6.88 -22.41
N GLU A 279 -6.33 5.61 -22.47
CA GLU A 279 -7.63 5.15 -22.96
C GLU A 279 -8.77 5.63 -22.03
N PRO A 280 -9.80 6.33 -22.53
CA PRO A 280 -10.78 7.03 -21.69
C PRO A 280 -11.99 6.18 -21.29
N VAL A 281 -12.16 6.00 -19.98
CA VAL A 281 -13.36 5.39 -19.37
C VAL A 281 -14.17 6.49 -18.67
N VAL A 282 -15.43 6.68 -19.08
CA VAL A 282 -16.33 7.66 -18.44
C VAL A 282 -16.85 7.09 -17.11
N LEU A 283 -16.60 7.78 -16.00
CA LEU A 283 -17.23 7.46 -14.71
C LEU A 283 -18.66 8.02 -14.68
N LYS A 284 -19.56 7.30 -14.02
CA LYS A 284 -20.96 7.71 -13.81
C LYS A 284 -21.19 8.04 -12.35
N GLU A 285 -22.10 8.97 -12.06
CA GLU A 285 -22.56 9.25 -10.70
C GLU A 285 -23.19 7.98 -10.08
N GLU A 286 -22.84 7.64 -8.84
CA GLU A 286 -23.29 6.39 -8.18
C GLU A 286 -24.76 6.47 -7.75
N GLU A 287 -25.17 7.61 -7.17
CA GLU A 287 -26.57 7.97 -6.92
C GLU A 287 -26.75 9.48 -7.20
N PRO A 288 -27.87 9.93 -7.81
CA PRO A 288 -28.06 11.34 -8.15
C PRO A 288 -27.95 12.29 -6.95
N GLY A 289 -26.97 13.20 -6.98
CA GLY A 289 -26.68 14.16 -5.91
C GLY A 289 -25.59 13.70 -4.93
N LEU A 290 -25.19 12.42 -4.92
CA LEU A 290 -23.90 12.03 -4.36
C LEU A 290 -22.81 12.44 -5.36
N LYS A 291 -21.91 13.33 -4.95
CA LYS A 291 -20.74 13.76 -5.75
C LYS A 291 -19.67 12.65 -5.90
N ARG A 292 -20.09 11.40 -6.04
CA ARG A 292 -19.28 10.19 -6.05
C ARG A 292 -19.46 9.51 -7.41
N PHE A 293 -18.38 9.45 -8.17
CA PHE A 293 -18.37 8.94 -9.53
C PHE A 293 -17.62 7.59 -9.55
N VAL A 294 -18.17 6.60 -10.25
CA VAL A 294 -17.67 5.23 -10.29
C VAL A 294 -17.54 4.75 -11.74
N ALA A 295 -16.47 4.01 -12.02
CA ALA A 295 -16.33 3.15 -13.19
C ALA A 295 -15.80 1.78 -12.80
N ILE A 296 -16.06 0.76 -13.62
CA ILE A 296 -15.42 -0.55 -13.49
C ILE A 296 -14.28 -0.61 -14.51
N LEU A 297 -13.04 -0.54 -14.02
CA LEU A 297 -11.86 -0.73 -14.83
C LEU A 297 -11.71 -2.24 -15.12
N GLN A 298 -11.72 -2.56 -16.41
CA GLN A 298 -11.61 -3.92 -16.94
C GLN A 298 -10.72 -3.89 -18.19
N GLY A 299 -10.01 -4.99 -18.47
CA GLY A 299 -9.17 -5.11 -19.65
C GLY A 299 -9.97 -5.37 -20.94
N PRO A 300 -9.27 -5.69 -22.04
CA PRO A 300 -9.86 -5.97 -23.33
C PRO A 300 -11.00 -7.01 -23.26
N GLU A 301 -12.00 -6.83 -24.12
CA GLU A 301 -13.17 -7.73 -24.25
C GLU A 301 -13.96 -7.93 -22.93
N GLY A 302 -13.74 -7.09 -21.91
CA GLY A 302 -14.45 -7.17 -20.63
C GLY A 302 -14.04 -8.33 -19.71
N ARG A 303 -12.93 -9.02 -20.01
CA ARG A 303 -12.43 -10.19 -19.24
C ARG A 303 -11.78 -9.87 -17.88
N GLY A 304 -11.80 -8.59 -17.46
CA GLY A 304 -11.10 -8.13 -16.26
C GLY A 304 -9.65 -7.73 -16.56
N LEU A 305 -8.88 -7.39 -15.53
CA LEU A 305 -7.50 -6.92 -15.70
C LEU A 305 -6.54 -8.10 -15.81
N GLU A 306 -5.79 -8.20 -16.90
CA GLU A 306 -4.86 -9.33 -17.16
C GLU A 306 -3.37 -8.98 -16.94
N GLN A 307 -3.03 -7.69 -16.99
CA GLN A 307 -1.66 -7.16 -16.89
C GLN A 307 -1.62 -5.84 -16.12
N ASP A 308 -0.45 -5.45 -15.61
CA ASP A 308 -0.26 -4.21 -14.86
C ASP A 308 -0.76 -2.99 -15.66
N ILE A 309 -1.46 -2.09 -14.98
CA ILE A 309 -2.08 -0.89 -15.55
C ILE A 309 -1.77 0.32 -14.67
N THR A 310 -1.47 1.45 -15.30
CA THR A 310 -1.42 2.76 -14.62
C THR A 310 -2.67 3.55 -15.00
N TYR A 311 -3.36 4.14 -14.03
CA TYR A 311 -4.54 4.98 -14.30
C TYR A 311 -4.43 6.36 -13.64
N ARG A 312 -5.11 7.34 -14.22
CA ARG A 312 -5.36 8.66 -13.60
C ARG A 312 -6.80 9.10 -13.85
N ILE A 313 -7.29 10.01 -13.01
CA ILE A 313 -8.64 10.58 -13.11
C ILE A 313 -8.51 12.05 -13.50
N GLU A 314 -9.28 12.47 -14.51
CA GLU A 314 -9.42 13.84 -14.97
C GLU A 314 -10.89 14.27 -14.83
N ALA A 315 -11.13 15.38 -14.14
CA ALA A 315 -12.45 15.92 -13.83
C ALA A 315 -12.42 17.44 -14.01
N GLY A 316 -12.87 17.92 -15.18
CA GLY A 316 -12.80 19.33 -15.53
C GLY A 316 -11.36 19.85 -15.51
N ASP A 317 -11.06 20.80 -14.61
CA ASP A 317 -9.71 21.34 -14.43
C ASP A 317 -8.85 20.55 -13.42
N ALA A 318 -9.38 19.51 -12.78
CA ALA A 318 -8.67 18.68 -11.82
C ALA A 318 -8.11 17.39 -12.41
N ARG A 319 -6.88 17.04 -12.05
CA ARG A 319 -6.19 15.80 -12.45
C ARG A 319 -5.57 15.11 -11.24
N SER A 320 -5.73 13.80 -11.13
CA SER A 320 -5.09 13.01 -10.08
C SER A 320 -3.61 12.79 -10.38
N ARG A 321 -2.86 12.31 -9.37
CA ARG A 321 -1.61 11.59 -9.64
C ARG A 321 -1.92 10.30 -10.43
N PRO A 322 -0.95 9.73 -11.18
CA PRO A 322 -1.05 8.35 -11.59
C PRO A 322 -1.13 7.42 -10.36
N PHE A 323 -1.91 6.36 -10.51
CA PHE A 323 -2.03 5.24 -9.58
C PHE A 323 -1.64 3.95 -10.29
N GLN A 324 -0.96 3.04 -9.59
CA GLN A 324 -0.49 1.79 -10.16
C GLN A 324 -1.32 0.59 -9.67
N VAL A 325 -1.87 -0.15 -10.63
CA VAL A 325 -2.58 -1.42 -10.40
C VAL A 325 -1.66 -2.55 -10.85
N THR A 326 -1.13 -3.30 -9.89
CA THR A 326 -0.31 -4.49 -10.15
C THR A 326 -1.21 -5.70 -10.31
N VAL A 327 -1.07 -6.45 -11.40
CA VAL A 327 -1.92 -7.62 -11.68
C VAL A 327 -1.13 -8.91 -11.47
N LEU A 328 -1.53 -9.65 -10.44
CA LEU A 328 -0.89 -10.89 -10.02
C LEU A 328 -1.58 -12.10 -10.65
N SER A 329 -0.82 -12.92 -11.36
CA SER A 329 -1.33 -14.21 -11.86
C SER A 329 -1.72 -15.13 -10.68
N PRO A 330 -2.86 -15.84 -10.75
CA PRO A 330 -3.22 -16.84 -9.74
C PRO A 330 -2.09 -17.88 -9.53
N PRO A 331 -1.85 -18.35 -8.30
CA PRO A 331 -0.91 -19.43 -8.05
C PRO A 331 -1.42 -20.72 -8.72
N LYS A 332 -0.67 -21.25 -9.69
CA LYS A 332 -1.03 -22.51 -10.37
C LYS A 332 0.07 -23.52 -10.12
N VAL A 333 -0.30 -24.73 -9.72
CA VAL A 333 0.60 -25.88 -9.66
C VAL A 333 0.41 -26.71 -10.92
N ARG A 334 1.49 -26.94 -11.66
CA ARG A 334 1.55 -27.91 -12.75
C ARG A 334 2.07 -29.22 -12.17
N VAL A 335 1.33 -30.31 -12.30
CA VAL A 335 1.86 -31.66 -12.03
C VAL A 335 2.96 -31.94 -13.07
N THR A 336 4.16 -32.26 -12.61
CA THR A 336 5.34 -32.52 -13.46
C THR A 336 5.55 -34.02 -13.65
N GLU A 337 5.32 -34.79 -12.60
CA GLU A 337 5.63 -36.22 -12.53
C GLU A 337 4.69 -36.92 -11.55
N VAL A 338 4.26 -38.12 -11.88
CA VAL A 338 3.54 -39.03 -10.99
C VAL A 338 4.29 -40.35 -10.91
N ALA A 339 4.84 -40.64 -9.73
CA ALA A 339 5.56 -41.87 -9.43
C ALA A 339 4.66 -42.90 -8.74
N TYR A 340 4.80 -44.17 -9.13
CA TYR A 340 3.98 -45.31 -8.72
C TYR A 340 4.85 -46.39 -8.07
N ARG A 341 4.54 -46.74 -6.82
CA ARG A 341 5.12 -47.88 -6.08
C ARG A 341 4.01 -48.92 -5.85
N TYR A 342 4.04 -49.98 -6.66
CA TYR A 342 3.09 -51.08 -6.57
C TYR A 342 3.36 -51.97 -5.33
N PRO A 343 2.33 -52.60 -4.74
CA PRO A 343 2.51 -53.65 -3.74
C PRO A 343 3.37 -54.82 -4.23
N GLU A 344 4.21 -55.38 -3.35
CA GLU A 344 5.19 -56.41 -3.72
C GLU A 344 4.58 -57.66 -4.36
N TYR A 345 3.34 -58.03 -4.02
CA TYR A 345 2.68 -59.21 -4.59
C TYR A 345 2.44 -59.09 -6.10
N MET A 346 2.16 -57.88 -6.60
CA MET A 346 1.96 -57.64 -8.04
C MET A 346 3.24 -57.95 -8.85
N GLY A 347 4.42 -57.84 -8.22
CA GLY A 347 5.71 -58.07 -8.87
C GLY A 347 6.05 -57.06 -9.97
N LEU A 348 5.33 -55.94 -10.04
CA LEU A 348 5.56 -54.85 -10.99
C LEU A 348 6.71 -53.95 -10.51
N PRO A 349 7.63 -53.52 -11.39
CA PRO A 349 8.65 -52.55 -11.03
C PRO A 349 8.02 -51.17 -10.76
N PRO A 350 8.64 -50.32 -9.92
CA PRO A 350 8.22 -48.92 -9.78
C PRO A 350 8.23 -48.21 -11.14
N ARG A 351 7.19 -47.41 -11.40
CA ARG A 351 6.99 -46.67 -12.66
C ARG A 351 6.88 -45.19 -12.36
N SER A 352 7.32 -44.33 -13.27
CA SER A 352 7.00 -42.90 -13.24
C SER A 352 6.43 -42.43 -14.57
N ARG A 353 5.61 -41.37 -14.56
CA ARG A 353 4.96 -40.80 -15.75
C ARG A 353 4.86 -39.28 -15.66
N ASN A 354 5.29 -38.59 -16.71
CA ASN A 354 5.15 -37.13 -16.85
C ASN A 354 3.75 -36.74 -17.36
N ALA A 355 2.70 -37.28 -16.71
CA ALA A 355 1.31 -36.98 -17.02
C ALA A 355 0.47 -36.99 -15.74
N PRO A 356 -0.51 -36.08 -15.59
CA PRO A 356 -1.29 -35.96 -14.36
C PRO A 356 -2.33 -37.05 -14.16
N ALA A 357 -2.79 -37.72 -15.23
CA ALA A 357 -3.79 -38.76 -15.13
C ALA A 357 -3.26 -39.97 -14.34
N ILE A 358 -3.95 -40.31 -13.24
CA ILE A 358 -3.62 -41.46 -12.39
C ILE A 358 -4.48 -42.65 -12.82
N ASP A 359 -3.84 -43.74 -13.19
CA ASP A 359 -4.48 -45.05 -13.40
C ASP A 359 -3.57 -46.14 -12.83
N ALA A 360 -4.06 -46.81 -11.77
CA ALA A 360 -3.35 -47.89 -11.08
C ALA A 360 -4.29 -48.72 -10.18
N TRP A 361 -3.77 -49.84 -9.70
CA TRP A 361 -4.47 -50.78 -8.82
C TRP A 361 -4.59 -50.28 -7.38
N GLU A 362 -5.62 -50.75 -6.67
CA GLU A 362 -5.77 -50.56 -5.23
C GLU A 362 -4.50 -50.98 -4.47
N GLY A 363 -4.17 -50.21 -3.44
CA GLY A 363 -3.00 -50.42 -2.61
C GLY A 363 -1.69 -49.88 -3.20
N THR A 364 -1.68 -49.38 -4.44
CA THR A 364 -0.53 -48.66 -5.01
C THR A 364 -0.26 -47.37 -4.23
N GLU A 365 0.99 -47.14 -3.87
CA GLU A 365 1.45 -45.87 -3.31
C GLU A 365 1.83 -44.94 -4.47
N VAL A 366 1.19 -43.77 -4.53
CA VAL A 366 1.39 -42.77 -5.57
C VAL A 366 2.02 -41.52 -4.95
N THR A 367 3.10 -41.04 -5.55
CA THR A 367 3.69 -39.74 -5.24
C THR A 367 3.49 -38.79 -6.41
N ILE A 368 2.75 -37.70 -6.18
CA ILE A 368 2.55 -36.62 -7.14
C ILE A 368 3.61 -35.55 -6.86
N HIS A 369 4.38 -35.18 -7.88
CA HIS A 369 5.27 -34.03 -7.88
C HIS A 369 4.72 -32.92 -8.78
N GLY A 370 4.88 -31.67 -8.36
CA GLY A 370 4.47 -30.52 -9.16
C GLY A 370 5.27 -29.25 -8.86
N GLU A 371 5.17 -28.29 -9.78
CA GLU A 371 5.87 -27.00 -9.70
C GLU A 371 4.87 -25.85 -9.79
N ALA A 372 5.01 -24.89 -8.88
CA ALA A 372 4.12 -23.75 -8.72
C ALA A 372 4.65 -22.51 -9.45
N THR A 373 3.74 -21.76 -10.10
CA THR A 373 4.07 -20.49 -10.78
C THR A 373 4.54 -19.37 -9.85
N THR A 374 4.29 -19.49 -8.54
CA THR A 374 4.66 -18.52 -7.51
C THR A 374 5.00 -19.23 -6.20
N ALA A 375 5.72 -18.55 -5.30
CA ALA A 375 6.04 -19.10 -3.99
C ALA A 375 4.77 -19.34 -3.16
N LEU A 376 4.62 -20.54 -2.60
CA LEU A 376 3.45 -20.99 -1.87
C LEU A 376 3.63 -20.91 -0.35
N LYS A 377 2.53 -20.64 0.34
CA LYS A 377 2.36 -20.75 1.80
C LYS A 377 1.77 -22.10 2.20
N SER A 378 0.87 -22.65 1.39
CA SER A 378 0.27 -23.97 1.60
C SER A 378 -0.25 -24.55 0.28
N ALA A 379 -0.25 -25.88 0.19
CA ALA A 379 -0.83 -26.63 -0.92
C ALA A 379 -1.56 -27.88 -0.37
N LEU A 380 -2.72 -28.17 -0.93
CA LEU A 380 -3.58 -29.30 -0.58
C LEU A 380 -3.92 -30.06 -1.86
N LEU A 381 -3.66 -31.35 -1.87
CA LEU A 381 -4.28 -32.29 -2.80
C LEU A 381 -5.72 -32.50 -2.32
N VAL A 382 -6.69 -32.40 -3.23
CA VAL A 382 -8.11 -32.68 -2.94
C VAL A 382 -8.61 -33.74 -3.90
N LEU A 383 -9.10 -34.86 -3.34
CA LEU A 383 -9.69 -35.97 -4.09
C LEU A 383 -11.21 -35.80 -4.11
N SER A 384 -11.85 -35.91 -5.28
CA SER A 384 -13.30 -35.71 -5.44
C SER A 384 -13.95 -36.68 -6.44
N ASP A 385 -15.27 -36.83 -6.32
CA ASP A 385 -16.05 -37.82 -7.09
C ASP A 385 -16.59 -37.24 -8.41
N ALA A 386 -16.67 -35.92 -8.49
CA ALA A 386 -16.97 -35.15 -9.69
C ALA A 386 -16.07 -33.89 -9.77
N GLU A 387 -16.01 -33.31 -10.97
CA GLU A 387 -15.27 -32.07 -11.26
C GLU A 387 -15.91 -30.84 -10.57
N THR A 388 -17.21 -30.87 -10.30
CA THR A 388 -17.94 -29.75 -9.67
C THR A 388 -18.02 -29.81 -8.14
N SER A 389 -17.43 -30.82 -7.50
CA SER A 389 -17.51 -31.00 -6.05
C SER A 389 -16.57 -30.05 -5.30
N GLU A 390 -17.12 -29.05 -4.59
CA GLU A 390 -16.32 -28.22 -3.66
C GLU A 390 -15.75 -29.05 -2.50
N GLY A 391 -16.52 -30.04 -2.03
CA GLY A 391 -16.08 -31.05 -1.07
C GLY A 391 -15.10 -32.07 -1.66
N GLY A 392 -14.31 -32.70 -0.80
CA GLY A 392 -13.35 -33.74 -1.17
C GLY A 392 -12.38 -34.05 -0.02
N GLU A 393 -11.71 -35.19 -0.10
CA GLU A 393 -10.70 -35.62 0.87
C GLU A 393 -9.43 -34.79 0.69
N LYS A 394 -8.97 -34.10 1.75
CA LYS A 394 -7.89 -33.10 1.65
C LYS A 394 -6.59 -33.62 2.30
N LEU A 395 -5.56 -33.78 1.48
CA LEU A 395 -4.23 -34.26 1.86
C LEU A 395 -3.21 -33.11 1.77
N PRO A 396 -2.47 -32.77 2.83
CA PRO A 396 -1.50 -31.68 2.80
C PRO A 396 -0.27 -32.06 1.94
N MET A 397 0.08 -31.20 0.98
CA MET A 397 1.32 -31.35 0.21
C MET A 397 2.48 -30.70 0.96
N ARG A 398 3.67 -31.30 0.87
CA ARG A 398 4.92 -30.68 1.31
C ARG A 398 5.38 -29.66 0.26
N ILE A 399 6.04 -28.59 0.70
CA ILE A 399 6.55 -27.52 -0.16
C ILE A 399 8.07 -27.44 0.00
N GLU A 400 8.80 -27.46 -1.11
CA GLU A 400 10.27 -27.44 -1.18
C GLU A 400 10.74 -26.27 -2.05
N GLY A 401 11.73 -25.51 -1.58
CA GLY A 401 12.21 -24.30 -2.27
C GLY A 401 11.14 -23.19 -2.43
N GLY A 402 9.97 -23.33 -1.82
CA GLY A 402 8.82 -22.43 -1.95
C GLY A 402 7.93 -22.69 -3.18
N THR A 403 8.43 -23.34 -4.24
CA THR A 403 7.68 -23.56 -5.49
C THR A 403 7.44 -25.03 -5.85
N ARG A 404 8.29 -25.97 -5.41
CA ARG A 404 8.07 -27.40 -5.66
C ARG A 404 7.13 -27.95 -4.61
N VAL A 405 6.23 -28.84 -5.02
CA VAL A 405 5.31 -29.53 -4.12
C VAL A 405 5.32 -31.02 -4.37
N HIS A 406 5.22 -31.80 -3.29
CA HIS A 406 5.06 -33.25 -3.38
C HIS A 406 4.10 -33.79 -2.33
N VAL A 407 3.41 -34.87 -2.66
CA VAL A 407 2.54 -35.61 -1.73
C VAL A 407 2.52 -37.09 -2.09
N THR A 408 2.63 -37.95 -1.08
CA THR A 408 2.57 -39.41 -1.19
C THR A 408 1.31 -39.90 -0.49
N PHE A 409 0.52 -40.73 -1.16
CA PHE A 409 -0.69 -41.34 -0.60
C PHE A 409 -0.93 -42.71 -1.24
N ARG A 410 -1.77 -43.54 -0.61
CA ARG A 410 -2.10 -44.88 -1.08
C ARG A 410 -3.49 -44.88 -1.72
N LEU A 411 -3.61 -45.48 -2.91
CA LEU A 411 -4.90 -45.70 -3.55
C LEU A 411 -5.70 -46.75 -2.77
N ALA A 412 -6.96 -46.46 -2.48
CA ALA A 412 -7.88 -47.33 -1.76
C ALA A 412 -9.33 -47.02 -2.14
N PHE A 413 -10.20 -48.02 -2.05
CA PHE A 413 -11.64 -47.79 -2.04
C PHE A 413 -12.11 -47.34 -0.64
N ARG A 414 -13.20 -46.57 -0.61
CA ARG A 414 -13.88 -46.16 0.62
C ARG A 414 -14.69 -47.32 1.22
N PRO A 415 -15.10 -47.25 2.50
CA PRO A 415 -15.91 -48.29 3.14
C PRO A 415 -17.29 -48.55 2.49
N ASP A 416 -17.81 -47.61 1.70
CA ASP A 416 -19.04 -47.76 0.90
C ASP A 416 -18.80 -48.39 -0.48
N GLY A 417 -17.55 -48.72 -0.80
CA GLY A 417 -17.12 -49.26 -2.09
C GLY A 417 -16.88 -48.22 -3.19
N THR A 418 -17.06 -46.93 -2.93
CA THR A 418 -16.74 -45.85 -3.89
C THR A 418 -15.24 -45.52 -3.91
N ALA A 419 -14.82 -44.77 -4.93
CA ALA A 419 -13.48 -44.20 -5.02
C ALA A 419 -13.55 -42.80 -5.64
N PRO A 420 -12.67 -41.86 -5.25
CA PRO A 420 -12.57 -40.56 -5.91
C PRO A 420 -12.14 -40.73 -7.37
N LYS A 421 -12.84 -40.04 -8.26
CA LYS A 421 -12.66 -40.12 -9.73
C LYS A 421 -11.77 -39.00 -10.29
N PHE A 422 -11.55 -37.96 -9.50
CA PHE A 422 -10.76 -36.79 -9.86
C PHE A 422 -9.87 -36.37 -8.69
N TYR A 423 -8.80 -35.66 -9.01
CA TYR A 423 -8.09 -34.84 -8.04
C TYR A 423 -7.79 -33.45 -8.57
N ARG A 424 -7.57 -32.52 -7.65
CA ARG A 424 -7.11 -31.15 -7.93
C ARG A 424 -6.09 -30.71 -6.89
N ILE A 425 -5.35 -29.64 -7.19
CA ILE A 425 -4.40 -29.03 -6.25
C ILE A 425 -4.89 -27.63 -5.87
N GLU A 426 -5.38 -27.48 -4.65
CA GLU A 426 -5.73 -26.19 -4.04
C GLU A 426 -4.47 -25.58 -3.40
N CYS A 427 -4.05 -24.39 -3.83
CA CYS A 427 -2.84 -23.74 -3.33
C CYS A 427 -3.05 -22.27 -2.94
N VAL A 428 -2.21 -21.81 -2.01
CA VAL A 428 -2.21 -20.44 -1.48
C VAL A 428 -0.80 -19.88 -1.60
N SER A 429 -0.66 -18.73 -2.26
CA SER A 429 0.62 -18.01 -2.39
C SER A 429 1.11 -17.45 -1.05
N THR A 430 2.39 -17.08 -0.95
CA THR A 430 2.95 -16.35 0.19
C THR A 430 2.26 -15.01 0.46
N ARG A 431 1.71 -14.37 -0.59
CA ARG A 431 0.88 -13.15 -0.50
C ARG A 431 -0.58 -13.41 -0.10
N GLY A 432 -0.99 -14.66 0.09
CA GLY A 432 -2.33 -15.05 0.56
C GLY A 432 -3.38 -15.31 -0.52
N PHE A 433 -3.11 -14.93 -1.78
CA PHE A 433 -3.99 -15.21 -2.92
C PHE A 433 -4.10 -16.71 -3.21
N ARG A 434 -5.24 -17.13 -3.74
CA ARG A 434 -5.58 -18.50 -4.16
C ARG A 434 -5.94 -18.52 -5.64
N ASN A 435 -5.95 -19.70 -6.25
CA ASN A 435 -6.55 -19.90 -7.57
C ASN A 435 -8.06 -20.20 -7.42
N PRO A 436 -8.97 -19.41 -8.02
CA PRO A 436 -10.41 -19.70 -8.02
C PRO A 436 -10.78 -20.89 -8.93
N GLN A 437 -9.94 -21.23 -9.91
CA GLN A 437 -10.18 -22.31 -10.88
C GLN A 437 -8.97 -23.25 -10.93
N PRO A 438 -8.81 -24.14 -9.92
CA PRO A 438 -7.79 -25.19 -9.94
C PRO A 438 -8.05 -26.18 -11.10
N ALA A 439 -6.99 -26.74 -11.65
CA ALA A 439 -7.11 -27.79 -12.66
C ALA A 439 -7.56 -29.11 -12.04
N PHE A 440 -8.43 -29.83 -12.75
CA PHE A 440 -8.90 -31.17 -12.41
C PHE A 440 -8.16 -32.20 -13.26
N TYR A 441 -7.88 -33.35 -12.66
CA TYR A 441 -7.15 -34.44 -13.27
C TYR A 441 -7.85 -35.78 -12.95
N PRO A 442 -7.98 -36.71 -13.91
CA PRO A 442 -8.67 -37.97 -13.67
C PRO A 442 -7.85 -38.90 -12.77
N LEU A 443 -8.57 -39.64 -11.93
CA LEU A 443 -8.08 -40.64 -11.00
C LEU A 443 -8.90 -41.92 -11.17
N ASN A 444 -8.29 -42.95 -11.74
CA ASN A 444 -8.86 -44.28 -11.84
C ASN A 444 -8.16 -45.22 -10.84
N ILE A 445 -8.94 -45.93 -10.03
CA ILE A 445 -8.45 -46.95 -9.10
C ILE A 445 -9.06 -48.28 -9.53
N ARG A 446 -8.22 -49.23 -9.95
CA ARG A 446 -8.63 -50.58 -10.34
C ARG A 446 -8.71 -51.49 -9.12
N ARG A 447 -9.76 -52.32 -9.03
CA ARG A 447 -9.82 -53.42 -8.05
C ARG A 447 -8.96 -54.58 -8.52
N ASP A 448 -8.47 -55.32 -7.54
CA ASP A 448 -7.71 -56.57 -7.69
C ASP A 448 -8.73 -57.70 -7.50
N GLU A 449 -9.15 -58.32 -8.60
CA GLU A 449 -10.33 -59.19 -8.65
C GLU A 449 -10.04 -60.61 -8.10
N PRO A 450 -11.05 -61.34 -7.59
CA PRO A 450 -10.84 -62.66 -7.02
C PRO A 450 -10.54 -63.72 -8.12
N PRO A 451 -9.78 -64.78 -7.80
CA PRO A 451 -9.39 -65.80 -8.78
C PRO A 451 -10.60 -66.64 -9.27
N ASP A 452 -10.62 -67.01 -10.54
CA ASP A 452 -11.61 -67.93 -11.13
C ASP A 452 -11.14 -69.37 -10.87
N VAL A 453 -12.00 -70.22 -10.28
CA VAL A 453 -11.70 -71.63 -9.99
C VAL A 453 -12.87 -72.52 -10.36
N ARG A 454 -12.57 -73.60 -11.09
CA ARG A 454 -13.57 -74.48 -11.71
C ARG A 454 -13.19 -75.93 -11.48
N LEU A 455 -14.10 -76.68 -10.87
CA LEU A 455 -14.06 -78.14 -10.87
C LEU A 455 -14.67 -78.62 -12.19
N LEU A 456 -13.84 -79.15 -13.09
CA LEU A 456 -14.23 -79.58 -14.44
C LEU A 456 -14.93 -80.94 -14.41
N ASP A 457 -14.39 -81.87 -13.61
CA ASP A 457 -15.00 -83.17 -13.35
C ASP A 457 -14.61 -83.67 -11.94
N PRO A 458 -15.54 -84.25 -11.14
CA PRO A 458 -16.96 -84.45 -11.42
C PRO A 458 -17.75 -83.12 -11.48
N SER A 459 -18.65 -83.02 -12.45
CA SER A 459 -19.48 -81.84 -12.71
C SER A 459 -20.79 -81.79 -11.90
N GLY A 460 -20.86 -82.50 -10.78
CA GLY A 460 -22.08 -82.73 -10.01
C GLY A 460 -21.94 -83.85 -8.96
N ASP A 461 -22.99 -84.06 -8.18
CA ASP A 461 -23.03 -85.03 -7.07
C ASP A 461 -22.68 -86.46 -7.50
N ILE A 462 -21.93 -87.17 -6.65
CA ILE A 462 -21.43 -88.52 -6.93
C ILE A 462 -21.62 -89.50 -5.78
N ALA A 463 -22.09 -90.70 -6.11
CA ALA A 463 -22.01 -91.87 -5.25
C ALA A 463 -20.76 -92.71 -5.58
N VAL A 464 -19.99 -93.10 -4.55
CA VAL A 464 -18.73 -93.86 -4.71
C VAL A 464 -18.47 -94.84 -3.56
N PRO A 465 -17.86 -96.02 -3.82
CA PRO A 465 -17.40 -96.94 -2.77
C PRO A 465 -16.44 -96.29 -1.77
N ALA A 466 -16.56 -96.63 -0.48
CA ALA A 466 -15.66 -96.12 0.56
C ALA A 466 -14.15 -96.39 0.31
N ASN A 467 -13.82 -97.39 -0.51
CA ASN A 467 -12.45 -97.71 -0.92
C ASN A 467 -12.03 -97.13 -2.28
N ALA A 468 -12.86 -96.32 -2.93
CA ALA A 468 -12.63 -95.79 -4.27
C ALA A 468 -11.51 -94.72 -4.34
N ILE A 469 -11.17 -94.37 -5.58
CA ILE A 469 -10.39 -93.20 -5.93
C ILE A 469 -11.23 -92.41 -6.94
N VAL A 470 -11.43 -91.12 -6.69
CA VAL A 470 -12.11 -90.20 -7.60
C VAL A 470 -11.04 -89.28 -8.19
N PRO A 471 -10.74 -89.38 -9.50
CA PRO A 471 -9.89 -88.39 -10.12
C PRO A 471 -10.69 -87.07 -10.21
N LEU A 472 -10.23 -86.03 -9.53
CA LEU A 472 -10.74 -84.68 -9.66
C LEU A 472 -9.96 -83.99 -10.77
N ALA A 473 -10.62 -83.27 -11.66
CA ALA A 473 -10.00 -82.45 -12.68
C ALA A 473 -10.46 -81.00 -12.52
N PHE A 474 -9.51 -80.06 -12.55
CA PHE A 474 -9.75 -78.68 -12.17
C PHE A 474 -8.93 -77.69 -12.99
N ALA A 475 -9.45 -76.48 -13.10
CA ALA A 475 -8.74 -75.32 -13.61
C ALA A 475 -8.85 -74.18 -12.60
N ALA A 476 -7.83 -73.33 -12.56
CA ALA A 476 -7.91 -72.05 -11.89
C ALA A 476 -7.10 -71.00 -12.66
N ARG A 477 -7.51 -69.74 -12.56
CA ARG A 477 -6.73 -68.59 -13.02
C ARG A 477 -6.89 -67.41 -12.09
N ASP A 478 -5.93 -66.52 -12.16
CA ASP A 478 -5.96 -65.20 -11.58
C ASP A 478 -6.12 -64.18 -12.73
N PRO A 479 -7.14 -63.31 -12.72
CA PRO A 479 -7.36 -62.38 -13.82
C PRO A 479 -6.23 -61.35 -13.93
N ASP A 480 -5.66 -60.92 -12.80
CA ASP A 480 -4.81 -59.71 -12.73
C ASP A 480 -3.34 -60.05 -12.49
N PHE A 481 -3.04 -60.96 -11.55
CA PHE A 481 -1.68 -61.28 -11.10
C PHE A 481 -1.37 -62.79 -11.10
N ARG A 482 -1.53 -63.49 -9.97
CA ARG A 482 -0.98 -64.84 -9.73
C ARG A 482 -1.74 -65.63 -8.67
N LEU A 483 -2.03 -66.89 -8.98
CA LEU A 483 -2.49 -67.85 -7.99
C LEU A 483 -1.39 -68.17 -6.98
N ARG A 484 -1.78 -68.29 -5.71
CA ARG A 484 -0.93 -68.80 -4.62
C ARG A 484 -1.19 -70.28 -4.37
N SER A 485 -2.47 -70.68 -4.28
CA SER A 485 -2.85 -72.07 -4.03
C SER A 485 -4.25 -72.43 -4.50
N VAL A 486 -4.44 -73.72 -4.78
CA VAL A 486 -5.78 -74.34 -4.87
C VAL A 486 -5.81 -75.50 -3.87
N ARG A 487 -6.87 -75.55 -3.05
CA ARG A 487 -7.08 -76.57 -2.01
C ARG A 487 -8.43 -77.24 -2.19
N LEU A 488 -8.45 -78.56 -2.02
CA LEU A 488 -9.69 -79.31 -1.81
C LEU A 488 -10.10 -79.17 -0.34
N PHE A 489 -11.37 -78.89 -0.10
CA PHE A 489 -12.01 -78.96 1.20
C PHE A 489 -13.11 -80.01 1.17
N VAL A 490 -13.26 -80.76 2.27
CA VAL A 490 -14.33 -81.75 2.46
C VAL A 490 -14.98 -81.50 3.81
N LYS A 491 -16.31 -81.43 3.88
CA LYS A 491 -17.10 -81.29 5.11
C LYS A 491 -17.95 -82.54 5.33
N HIS A 492 -18.03 -83.02 6.57
CA HIS A 492 -18.97 -84.05 7.00
C HIS A 492 -19.80 -83.50 8.16
N GLU A 493 -21.13 -83.62 8.09
CA GLU A 493 -22.06 -83.04 9.09
C GLU A 493 -21.79 -81.54 9.38
N GLY A 494 -21.40 -80.79 8.35
CA GLY A 494 -21.01 -79.37 8.44
C GLY A 494 -19.58 -79.12 8.98
N VAL A 495 -18.90 -80.13 9.50
CA VAL A 495 -17.53 -80.01 10.03
C VAL A 495 -16.50 -80.29 8.93
N THR A 496 -15.63 -79.34 8.64
CA THR A 496 -14.52 -79.52 7.70
C THR A 496 -13.55 -80.60 8.22
N LEU A 497 -13.35 -81.65 7.43
CA LEU A 497 -12.42 -82.75 7.72
C LEU A 497 -10.97 -82.24 7.77
N ARG A 498 -10.09 -82.99 8.43
CA ARG A 498 -8.66 -82.66 8.51
C ARG A 498 -7.92 -82.85 7.18
N TYR A 499 -8.47 -83.64 6.25
CA TYR A 499 -7.86 -83.94 4.95
C TYR A 499 -8.23 -82.88 3.91
N ASN A 500 -7.54 -81.73 3.94
CA ASN A 500 -7.69 -80.65 2.96
C ASN A 500 -6.38 -80.50 2.14
N PRO A 501 -6.14 -81.35 1.13
CA PRO A 501 -4.90 -81.34 0.38
C PRO A 501 -4.79 -80.10 -0.52
N PHE A 502 -3.55 -79.63 -0.70
CA PHE A 502 -3.21 -78.71 -1.77
C PHE A 502 -3.20 -79.48 -3.10
N LEU A 503 -4.01 -79.00 -4.04
CA LEU A 503 -4.05 -79.45 -5.43
C LEU A 503 -3.05 -78.65 -6.28
N TYR A 504 -2.80 -77.40 -5.91
CA TYR A 504 -1.76 -76.54 -6.46
C TYR A 504 -1.17 -75.62 -5.39
N GLN A 505 0.13 -75.33 -5.49
CA GLN A 505 0.82 -74.22 -4.81
C GLN A 505 1.90 -73.68 -5.75
N GLY A 506 2.01 -72.36 -5.89
CA GLY A 506 3.02 -71.77 -6.77
C GLY A 506 2.87 -70.27 -6.96
N LYS A 507 3.06 -69.82 -8.22
CA LYS A 507 3.07 -68.41 -8.65
C LYS A 507 2.53 -68.21 -10.09
N ASP A 508 1.85 -69.20 -10.64
CA ASP A 508 1.36 -69.18 -12.02
C ASP A 508 0.04 -68.40 -12.12
N ARG A 509 -0.21 -67.75 -13.26
CA ARG A 509 -1.46 -66.97 -13.49
C ARG A 509 -2.64 -67.85 -13.94
N ARG A 510 -2.39 -68.96 -14.62
CA ARG A 510 -3.39 -69.97 -15.00
C ARG A 510 -2.80 -71.36 -14.79
N ILE A 511 -3.59 -72.27 -14.25
CA ILE A 511 -3.24 -73.67 -14.05
C ILE A 511 -4.41 -74.58 -14.41
N GLU A 512 -4.06 -75.80 -14.80
CA GLU A 512 -4.98 -76.93 -14.96
C GLU A 512 -4.34 -78.17 -14.36
N GLY A 513 -5.13 -79.03 -13.72
CA GLY A 513 -4.59 -80.19 -13.02
C GLY A 513 -5.58 -81.31 -12.82
N GLN A 514 -5.03 -82.45 -12.40
CA GLN A 514 -5.78 -83.63 -11.97
C GLN A 514 -5.27 -84.09 -10.60
N PHE A 515 -6.16 -84.60 -9.76
CA PHE A 515 -5.85 -85.04 -8.39
C PHE A 515 -6.67 -86.28 -8.00
N ASP A 516 -5.99 -87.37 -7.64
CA ASP A 516 -6.64 -88.61 -7.18
C ASP A 516 -7.14 -88.49 -5.73
N LEU A 517 -8.42 -88.14 -5.54
CA LEU A 517 -9.07 -88.15 -4.24
C LEU A 517 -9.33 -89.60 -3.79
N SER A 518 -8.48 -90.10 -2.90
CA SER A 518 -8.68 -91.40 -2.24
C SER A 518 -9.72 -91.29 -1.13
N ILE A 519 -10.91 -91.86 -1.36
CA ILE A 519 -12.06 -91.82 -0.43
C ILE A 519 -11.72 -92.43 0.93
N ALA A 520 -10.93 -93.51 0.94
CA ALA A 520 -10.47 -94.17 2.15
C ALA A 520 -9.63 -93.28 3.10
N ARG A 521 -9.10 -92.13 2.62
CA ARG A 521 -8.39 -91.15 3.46
C ARG A 521 -9.33 -90.19 4.20
N LEU A 522 -10.60 -90.13 3.83
CA LEU A 522 -11.61 -89.28 4.47
C LEU A 522 -12.13 -89.89 5.78
N GLY A 523 -12.01 -91.21 5.95
CA GLY A 523 -12.44 -91.93 7.16
C GLY A 523 -13.96 -92.15 7.27
N LEU A 524 -14.70 -91.91 6.19
CA LEU A 524 -16.16 -91.99 6.13
C LEU A 524 -16.67 -93.44 5.98
N ALA A 525 -17.83 -93.72 6.56
CA ALA A 525 -18.52 -95.01 6.52
C ALA A 525 -19.51 -95.11 5.33
N PRO A 526 -19.87 -96.34 4.88
CA PRO A 526 -20.97 -96.52 3.93
C PRO A 526 -22.29 -95.98 4.47
N GLY A 527 -22.94 -95.10 3.70
CA GLY A 527 -24.14 -94.34 4.09
C GLY A 527 -23.87 -92.85 4.32
N ASP A 528 -22.63 -92.48 4.65
CA ASP A 528 -22.24 -91.09 4.92
C ASP A 528 -22.41 -90.17 3.70
N ARG A 529 -22.65 -88.89 3.99
CA ARG A 529 -22.70 -87.82 2.99
C ARG A 529 -21.77 -86.69 3.39
N ALA A 530 -20.79 -86.40 2.53
CA ALA A 530 -19.89 -85.27 2.69
C ALA A 530 -20.09 -84.26 1.56
N GLU A 531 -19.89 -82.98 1.85
CA GLU A 531 -19.77 -81.92 0.84
C GLU A 531 -18.29 -81.80 0.45
N PHE A 532 -17.98 -81.55 -0.81
CA PHE A 532 -16.61 -81.19 -1.23
C PHE A 532 -16.60 -80.07 -2.26
N TYR A 533 -15.54 -79.27 -2.22
CA TYR A 533 -15.33 -78.12 -3.10
C TYR A 533 -13.84 -77.77 -3.18
N LEU A 534 -13.47 -77.00 -4.20
CA LEU A 534 -12.14 -76.41 -4.30
C LEU A 534 -12.20 -74.94 -3.89
N GLN A 535 -11.21 -74.48 -3.13
CA GLN A 535 -10.98 -73.07 -2.84
C GLN A 535 -9.66 -72.65 -3.50
N ALA A 536 -9.70 -71.60 -4.32
CA ALA A 536 -8.51 -70.91 -4.80
C ALA A 536 -8.19 -69.70 -3.93
N GLU A 537 -6.90 -69.40 -3.79
CA GLU A 537 -6.36 -68.19 -3.18
C GLU A 537 -5.36 -67.55 -4.15
N ASP A 538 -5.48 -66.24 -4.33
CA ASP A 538 -4.51 -65.41 -5.04
C ASP A 538 -3.24 -65.16 -4.19
N ASN A 539 -2.32 -64.36 -4.72
CA ASN A 539 -1.14 -63.91 -4.00
C ASN A 539 -1.27 -62.55 -3.27
N ARG A 540 -2.48 -61.98 -3.19
CA ARG A 540 -2.78 -60.66 -2.62
C ARG A 540 -2.41 -60.57 -1.14
N GLN A 541 -1.98 -59.37 -0.71
CA GLN A 541 -1.53 -59.11 0.65
C GLN A 541 -2.12 -57.82 1.23
N PRO A 542 -2.45 -57.77 2.54
CA PRO A 542 -2.18 -58.81 3.56
C PRO A 542 -3.18 -59.98 3.52
N THR A 543 -4.36 -59.79 2.94
CA THR A 543 -5.43 -60.79 2.83
C THR A 543 -5.57 -61.24 1.37
N PRO A 544 -5.38 -62.54 1.07
CA PRO A 544 -5.68 -63.09 -0.24
C PRO A 544 -7.18 -62.98 -0.58
N ASN A 545 -7.53 -62.62 -1.82
CA ASN A 545 -8.88 -62.89 -2.32
C ASN A 545 -9.07 -64.41 -2.46
N ARG A 546 -10.32 -64.86 -2.36
CA ARG A 546 -10.67 -66.29 -2.42
C ARG A 546 -11.96 -66.52 -3.17
N THR A 547 -11.99 -67.65 -3.86
CA THR A 547 -13.19 -68.15 -4.55
C THR A 547 -13.34 -69.63 -4.25
N GLU A 548 -14.58 -70.08 -4.09
CA GLU A 548 -14.92 -71.49 -3.93
C GLU A 548 -15.71 -71.97 -5.16
N THR A 549 -15.47 -73.20 -5.60
CA THR A 549 -16.36 -73.89 -6.56
C THR A 549 -17.72 -74.14 -5.89
N PRO A 550 -18.79 -74.46 -6.65
CA PRO A 550 -19.98 -75.08 -6.08
C PRO A 550 -19.62 -76.26 -5.17
N HIS A 551 -20.33 -76.41 -4.06
CA HIS A 551 -20.15 -77.53 -3.12
C HIS A 551 -20.98 -78.72 -3.62
N LEU A 552 -20.33 -79.86 -3.83
CA LEU A 552 -20.94 -81.07 -4.40
C LEU A 552 -21.10 -82.17 -3.34
N THR A 553 -22.16 -82.96 -3.43
CA THR A 553 -22.42 -84.08 -2.52
C THR A 553 -21.63 -85.33 -2.94
N LEU A 554 -20.86 -85.85 -2.00
CA LEU A 554 -20.17 -87.13 -2.04
C LEU A 554 -20.92 -88.12 -1.15
N THR A 555 -21.65 -89.07 -1.76
CA THR A 555 -22.33 -90.15 -1.03
C THR A 555 -21.48 -91.41 -1.00
N ILE A 556 -21.24 -91.97 0.18
CA ILE A 556 -20.38 -93.13 0.36
C ILE A 556 -21.19 -94.42 0.27
N THR A 557 -20.79 -95.33 -0.63
CA THR A 557 -21.38 -96.67 -0.77
C THR A 557 -20.46 -97.75 -0.19
N GLU A 558 -20.98 -98.98 -0.10
CA GLU A 558 -20.20 -100.16 0.31
C GLU A 558 -18.92 -100.35 -0.52
N MET A 559 -17.91 -101.00 0.06
CA MET A 559 -16.61 -101.23 -0.57
C MET A 559 -16.70 -102.31 -1.65
N VAL A 560 -16.17 -102.02 -2.84
CA VAL A 560 -16.14 -102.99 -3.95
C VAL A 560 -14.85 -103.82 -3.94
N PRO A 561 -14.85 -105.07 -4.43
CA PRO A 561 -13.63 -105.88 -4.60
C PRO A 561 -12.55 -105.17 -5.40
N ALA A 562 -11.27 -105.50 -5.14
CA ALA A 562 -10.12 -104.81 -5.73
C ALA A 562 -10.17 -104.79 -7.28
N ASP A 563 -10.56 -105.89 -7.93
CA ASP A 563 -10.66 -105.96 -9.39
C ASP A 563 -11.73 -105.03 -9.95
N GLN A 564 -12.86 -104.90 -9.24
CA GLN A 564 -13.93 -103.97 -9.61
C GLN A 564 -13.50 -102.51 -9.40
N LYS A 565 -12.78 -102.21 -8.31
CA LYS A 565 -12.18 -100.89 -8.07
C LYS A 565 -11.27 -100.46 -9.23
N HIS A 566 -10.38 -101.34 -9.69
CA HIS A 566 -9.47 -101.00 -10.79
C HIS A 566 -10.22 -100.77 -12.12
N ARG A 567 -11.23 -101.60 -12.43
CA ARG A 567 -12.09 -101.40 -13.61
C ARG A 567 -12.86 -100.08 -13.53
N GLN A 568 -13.56 -99.82 -12.43
CA GLN A 568 -14.31 -98.56 -12.23
C GLN A 568 -13.41 -97.32 -12.30
N LEU A 569 -12.17 -97.38 -11.80
CA LEU A 569 -11.22 -96.27 -11.91
C LEU A 569 -10.77 -96.05 -13.37
N ALA A 570 -10.49 -97.12 -14.11
CA ALA A 570 -10.15 -97.03 -15.53
C ALA A 570 -11.33 -96.48 -16.36
N GLU A 571 -12.55 -96.97 -16.13
CA GLU A 571 -13.78 -96.50 -16.78
C GLU A 571 -14.12 -95.04 -16.43
N ARG A 572 -13.79 -94.57 -15.22
CA ARG A 572 -13.94 -93.15 -14.85
C ARG A 572 -12.87 -92.30 -15.55
N ARG A 573 -11.61 -92.73 -15.59
CA ARG A 573 -10.53 -92.00 -16.28
C ARG A 573 -10.74 -91.90 -17.78
N ALA A 574 -11.24 -92.95 -18.44
CA ALA A 574 -11.58 -92.91 -19.87
C ALA A 574 -12.65 -91.86 -20.16
N ARG A 575 -13.81 -91.93 -19.48
CA ARG A 575 -14.90 -90.95 -19.63
C ARG A 575 -14.49 -89.53 -19.24
N GLN A 576 -13.63 -89.38 -18.25
CA GLN A 576 -13.10 -88.09 -17.84
C GLN A 576 -12.14 -87.50 -18.90
N ALA A 577 -11.32 -88.32 -19.57
CA ALA A 577 -10.45 -87.84 -20.65
C ALA A 577 -11.27 -87.28 -21.83
N GLU A 578 -12.27 -88.04 -22.30
CA GLU A 578 -13.21 -87.62 -23.37
C GLU A 578 -13.94 -86.32 -23.00
N ARG A 579 -14.39 -86.19 -21.75
CA ARG A 579 -15.05 -84.98 -21.23
C ARG A 579 -14.11 -83.79 -21.10
N LEU A 580 -12.87 -84.00 -20.66
CA LEU A 580 -11.91 -82.91 -20.43
C LEU A 580 -11.40 -82.27 -21.72
N GLU A 581 -11.35 -83.01 -22.82
CA GLU A 581 -11.04 -82.45 -24.14
C GLU A 581 -12.11 -81.40 -24.54
N GLN A 582 -13.40 -81.77 -24.43
CA GLN A 582 -14.52 -80.86 -24.70
C GLN A 582 -14.59 -79.67 -23.72
N LEU A 583 -14.34 -79.90 -22.43
CA LEU A 583 -14.33 -78.82 -21.43
C LEU A 583 -13.13 -77.88 -21.59
N ARG A 584 -11.99 -78.36 -22.09
CA ARG A 584 -10.82 -77.52 -22.40
C ARG A 584 -11.10 -76.58 -23.56
N GLU A 585 -11.69 -77.07 -24.64
CA GLU A 585 -12.07 -76.20 -25.77
C GLU A 585 -13.05 -75.09 -25.35
N GLN A 586 -13.93 -75.35 -24.37
CA GLN A 586 -14.84 -74.35 -23.80
C GLN A 586 -14.08 -73.36 -22.91
N LEU A 587 -13.25 -73.87 -22.00
CA LEU A 587 -12.42 -73.09 -21.10
C LEU A 587 -11.43 -72.18 -21.84
N GLU A 588 -10.84 -72.65 -22.94
CA GLU A 588 -9.93 -71.88 -23.79
C GLU A 588 -10.63 -70.82 -24.62
N ARG A 589 -11.92 -71.00 -24.96
CA ARG A 589 -12.73 -69.91 -25.55
C ARG A 589 -13.06 -68.85 -24.50
N GLU A 590 -13.67 -69.24 -23.38
CA GLU A 590 -14.03 -68.29 -22.32
C GLU A 590 -12.82 -67.54 -21.75
N TRP A 591 -11.75 -68.25 -21.39
CA TRP A 591 -10.55 -67.64 -20.81
C TRP A 591 -9.56 -67.10 -21.86
N GLY A 592 -9.85 -67.30 -23.16
CA GLY A 592 -9.04 -66.82 -24.28
C GLY A 592 -9.57 -65.54 -24.91
N GLU A 593 -10.89 -65.39 -25.06
CA GLU A 593 -11.51 -64.13 -25.50
C GLU A 593 -11.31 -63.00 -24.46
N GLU A 594 -11.12 -63.34 -23.18
CA GLU A 594 -10.83 -62.41 -22.10
C GLU A 594 -9.33 -62.03 -21.95
N LEU A 595 -8.43 -62.53 -22.81
CA LEU A 595 -7.03 -62.08 -22.79
C LEU A 595 -6.96 -60.63 -23.29
N PRO A 596 -6.57 -59.64 -22.44
CA PRO A 596 -6.27 -58.32 -22.95
C PRO A 596 -5.04 -58.44 -23.82
N THR A 597 -5.10 -57.96 -25.06
CA THR A 597 -3.90 -57.68 -25.84
C THR A 597 -2.96 -56.85 -24.96
N ALA A 598 -1.68 -57.22 -24.90
CA ALA A 598 -0.68 -56.47 -24.15
C ALA A 598 -0.28 -55.18 -24.90
N GLU A 599 -1.27 -54.38 -25.26
CA GLU A 599 -1.07 -52.98 -25.61
C GLU A 599 -0.49 -52.28 -24.37
N GLU A 600 0.72 -51.76 -24.49
CA GLU A 600 1.10 -50.60 -23.69
C GLU A 600 -0.01 -49.55 -23.83
N PRO A 601 -0.37 -48.81 -22.77
CA PRO A 601 -1.52 -47.91 -22.82
C PRO A 601 -1.25 -46.73 -23.76
N VAL A 602 -1.51 -46.95 -25.05
CA VAL A 602 -1.79 -45.94 -26.06
C VAL A 602 -2.80 -45.02 -25.40
N ALA A 603 -2.48 -43.73 -25.35
CA ALA A 603 -3.40 -42.76 -24.80
C ALA A 603 -4.62 -42.73 -25.74
N ALA A 604 -5.70 -43.42 -25.34
CA ALA A 604 -7.02 -43.20 -25.93
C ALA A 604 -7.23 -41.70 -25.98
N GLU A 605 -7.39 -41.15 -27.18
CA GLU A 605 -7.22 -39.72 -27.40
C GLU A 605 -8.22 -38.96 -26.53
N ALA A 606 -7.70 -38.31 -25.48
CA ALA A 606 -8.43 -37.36 -24.69
C ALA A 606 -8.66 -36.13 -25.58
N SER A 607 -9.69 -36.25 -26.43
CA SER A 607 -10.27 -35.21 -27.27
C SER A 607 -10.11 -33.88 -26.57
N ALA A 608 -9.40 -32.94 -27.22
CA ALA A 608 -8.92 -31.73 -26.59
C ALA A 608 -10.09 -30.87 -26.08
N ALA A 609 -10.46 -31.10 -24.83
CA ALA A 609 -11.43 -30.32 -24.08
C ALA A 609 -10.77 -29.00 -23.69
N GLU A 610 -10.55 -28.14 -24.69
CA GLU A 610 -10.33 -26.73 -24.45
C GLU A 610 -11.48 -26.21 -23.58
N PRO A 611 -11.20 -25.40 -22.54
CA PRO A 611 -12.25 -24.87 -21.68
C PRO A 611 -13.12 -23.91 -22.51
N ARG A 612 -14.31 -24.39 -22.91
CA ARG A 612 -15.30 -23.59 -23.64
C ARG A 612 -15.68 -22.36 -22.82
N ALA A 613 -15.10 -21.22 -23.18
CA ALA A 613 -15.68 -19.92 -22.87
C ALA A 613 -17.02 -19.81 -23.61
N GLU A 614 -18.03 -19.25 -22.94
CA GLU A 614 -19.35 -19.06 -23.53
C GLU A 614 -19.30 -17.98 -24.61
N ALA A 615 -19.46 -18.39 -25.87
CA ALA A 615 -19.71 -17.51 -27.01
C ALA A 615 -21.05 -17.89 -27.62
N LEU A 616 -22.08 -17.10 -27.30
CA LEU A 616 -23.40 -17.21 -27.93
C LEU A 616 -23.53 -16.23 -29.09
N ASP A 617 -24.17 -16.76 -30.14
CA ASP A 617 -24.86 -16.04 -31.21
C ASP A 617 -24.04 -15.20 -32.22
N GLN A 618 -23.69 -15.86 -33.33
CA GLN A 618 -24.02 -15.31 -34.64
C GLN A 618 -24.16 -16.39 -35.73
N ARG A 619 -25.41 -16.55 -36.18
CA ARG A 619 -25.84 -17.12 -37.47
C ARG A 619 -26.36 -15.97 -38.34
N ASP A 620 -26.35 -15.99 -39.67
CA ASP A 620 -25.78 -16.89 -40.68
C ASP A 620 -25.31 -16.02 -41.85
N ASN A 621 -24.33 -16.47 -42.65
CA ASN A 621 -24.45 -16.51 -44.11
C ASN A 621 -23.29 -17.27 -44.76
N ALA A 622 -23.57 -17.92 -45.89
CA ALA A 622 -22.60 -18.72 -46.64
C ALA A 622 -21.91 -17.90 -47.75
N VAL A 623 -20.75 -18.40 -48.21
CA VAL A 623 -20.40 -18.55 -49.64
C VAL A 623 -19.08 -19.35 -49.74
N GLU A 624 -19.06 -20.37 -50.61
CA GLU A 624 -17.86 -21.10 -51.04
C GLU A 624 -17.03 -20.21 -51.99
N PRO A 625 -15.69 -20.31 -52.04
CA PRO A 625 -15.13 -21.28 -52.99
C PRO A 625 -13.74 -21.89 -52.68
N GLU A 626 -13.55 -23.09 -53.25
CA GLU A 626 -12.36 -23.61 -53.93
C GLU A 626 -10.94 -23.68 -53.28
N ARG A 627 -10.26 -24.78 -53.62
CA ARG A 627 -8.81 -25.00 -53.43
C ARG A 627 -8.04 -24.53 -54.66
N PRO A 628 -6.75 -24.20 -54.51
CA PRO A 628 -5.73 -24.77 -55.40
C PRO A 628 -4.86 -25.84 -54.73
N LYS A 629 -4.13 -26.62 -55.55
CA LYS A 629 -3.08 -27.56 -55.14
C LYS A 629 -1.68 -26.92 -55.30
N PRO A 630 -0.62 -27.49 -54.70
CA PRO A 630 0.71 -26.86 -54.67
C PRO A 630 1.49 -26.99 -55.98
N SER A 631 2.56 -26.23 -56.10
CA SER A 631 3.59 -26.35 -57.15
C SER A 631 5.00 -26.17 -56.57
N ASP A 632 5.69 -27.29 -56.44
CA ASP A 632 7.12 -27.55 -56.68
C ASP A 632 8.17 -26.43 -56.49
N GLU A 633 9.13 -26.78 -55.62
CA GLU A 633 10.56 -26.37 -55.60
C GLU A 633 11.24 -26.62 -56.97
N PRO A 634 12.44 -26.04 -57.29
CA PRO A 634 13.69 -26.49 -56.63
C PRO A 634 14.90 -25.53 -56.56
N ALA A 635 15.83 -25.85 -55.63
CA ALA A 635 17.30 -25.63 -55.67
C ALA A 635 17.84 -24.16 -55.72
N THR A 636 18.95 -23.79 -55.06
CA THR A 636 20.25 -24.50 -55.03
C THR A 636 21.12 -24.22 -53.78
N THR A 637 21.83 -25.26 -53.34
CA THR A 637 23.17 -25.34 -52.69
C THR A 637 23.87 -24.09 -52.11
N GLY A 638 24.44 -24.24 -50.90
CA GLY A 638 25.53 -23.38 -50.40
C GLY A 638 26.01 -23.72 -48.97
N ASP A 639 27.03 -24.56 -48.83
CA ASP A 639 27.65 -24.91 -47.54
C ASP A 639 28.54 -23.80 -46.95
N ALA A 640 28.59 -23.66 -45.61
CA ALA A 640 29.82 -23.53 -44.80
C ALA A 640 29.57 -23.14 -43.32
N GLU A 641 30.01 -24.01 -42.40
CA GLU A 641 30.56 -23.63 -41.08
C GLU A 641 32.08 -23.91 -41.09
N PRO A 642 32.88 -23.48 -40.09
CA PRO A 642 32.84 -22.25 -39.28
C PRO A 642 34.22 -21.53 -39.35
N VAL A 643 34.50 -20.50 -38.53
CA VAL A 643 35.84 -20.25 -37.91
C VAL A 643 35.83 -19.04 -36.94
N LEU A 644 36.74 -19.05 -35.96
CA LEU A 644 37.01 -18.01 -34.95
C LEU A 644 37.81 -16.81 -35.52
N PRO A 645 38.04 -15.74 -34.72
CA PRO A 645 39.37 -15.67 -34.12
C PRO A 645 39.39 -15.28 -32.63
N ASN A 646 40.44 -15.71 -31.93
CA ASN A 646 40.85 -15.16 -30.64
C ASN A 646 41.71 -13.91 -30.85
N ASP A 647 41.79 -13.03 -29.84
CA ASP A 647 43.10 -12.66 -29.26
C ASP A 647 42.96 -12.19 -27.79
N ALA A 648 44.07 -12.04 -27.05
CA ALA A 648 44.08 -11.84 -25.59
C ALA A 648 45.10 -10.80 -25.05
N GLY A 649 44.89 -10.33 -23.80
CA GLY A 649 45.66 -9.28 -23.10
C GLY A 649 44.72 -8.29 -22.39
N THR A 650 44.42 -8.30 -21.08
CA THR A 650 45.27 -8.28 -19.84
C THR A 650 46.14 -7.00 -19.80
N VAL A 651 46.25 -6.18 -18.73
CA VAL A 651 46.35 -6.47 -17.27
C VAL A 651 45.85 -5.28 -16.38
N SER A 652 45.21 -5.59 -15.22
CA SER A 652 45.05 -4.83 -13.94
C SER A 652 44.46 -3.38 -13.94
N ASP A 653 44.14 -2.69 -12.81
CA ASP A 653 44.45 -2.90 -11.37
C ASP A 653 43.39 -2.33 -10.38
N ALA A 654 43.29 -2.91 -9.17
CA ALA A 654 42.60 -2.43 -7.95
C ALA A 654 42.77 -3.48 -6.79
N PRO A 655 42.53 -3.17 -5.49
CA PRO A 655 42.24 -1.91 -4.78
C PRO A 655 43.21 -1.63 -3.59
N GLU A 656 42.99 -0.59 -2.74
CA GLU A 656 43.18 -0.63 -1.25
C GLU A 656 42.89 0.72 -0.52
N GLY A 657 42.99 0.71 0.83
CA GLY A 657 42.99 1.81 1.82
C GLY A 657 43.36 1.22 3.21
N PRO A 658 43.06 1.80 4.39
CA PRO A 658 42.91 3.20 4.84
C PRO A 658 43.80 3.56 6.08
N GLU A 659 43.92 4.85 6.50
CA GLU A 659 44.22 5.39 7.88
C GLU A 659 44.45 6.94 7.81
N SER A 660 44.88 7.70 8.85
CA SER A 660 44.28 7.98 10.19
C SER A 660 45.35 8.38 11.25
N THR A 661 45.34 9.62 11.79
CA THR A 661 45.76 9.97 13.20
C THR A 661 45.70 11.46 13.59
N ALA A 662 45.38 11.70 14.89
CA ALA A 662 45.67 12.77 15.88
C ALA A 662 46.15 14.23 15.56
N GLU A 663 45.39 15.25 16.02
CA GLU A 663 45.51 16.06 17.29
C GLU A 663 46.90 16.35 17.98
N PRO A 664 47.05 17.21 19.05
CA PRO A 664 46.16 18.21 19.71
C PRO A 664 46.83 19.52 20.34
N VAL A 665 46.06 20.26 21.18
CA VAL A 665 46.37 21.16 22.36
C VAL A 665 47.05 22.57 22.25
N ARG A 666 46.38 23.64 22.76
CA ARG A 666 46.58 24.25 24.12
C ARG A 666 45.63 25.41 24.52
N GLN A 667 45.65 25.76 25.81
CA GLN A 667 44.72 26.59 26.65
C GLN A 667 45.58 27.22 27.82
N PRO A 668 45.09 27.89 28.89
CA PRO A 668 43.80 28.57 29.23
C PRO A 668 43.97 29.94 29.99
N ALA A 669 42.91 30.41 30.70
CA ALA A 669 42.94 31.19 31.98
C ALA A 669 43.37 32.69 31.97
N ALA A 670 42.93 33.58 32.90
CA ALA A 670 41.82 33.59 33.89
C ALA A 670 41.54 35.03 34.41
N ALA A 671 40.48 35.22 35.22
CA ALA A 671 40.19 36.45 36.00
C ALA A 671 40.66 36.34 37.48
N PRO A 672 40.60 37.39 38.32
CA PRO A 672 39.40 37.59 39.17
C PRO A 672 39.04 39.08 39.44
N GLU A 673 38.55 39.42 40.65
CA GLU A 673 37.56 40.49 40.90
C GLU A 673 37.93 41.53 41.99
N THR A 674 37.02 42.52 42.18
CA THR A 674 36.63 43.25 43.42
C THR A 674 36.89 44.76 43.55
N THR A 675 35.90 45.42 44.18
CA THR A 675 35.68 46.86 44.47
C THR A 675 35.89 47.12 46.00
N PRO A 676 35.45 48.22 46.70
CA PRO A 676 34.60 49.39 46.36
C PRO A 676 35.10 50.78 46.83
N GLY A 677 34.29 51.84 46.62
CA GLY A 677 34.50 53.17 47.24
C GLY A 677 33.49 54.26 46.84
N GLU A 678 32.56 54.59 47.74
CA GLU A 678 31.63 55.74 47.74
C GLU A 678 31.80 56.49 49.10
N PRO A 679 31.16 57.65 49.44
CA PRO A 679 29.97 58.29 48.82
C PRO A 679 29.99 59.85 48.73
N SER A 680 28.80 60.40 48.42
CA SER A 680 28.24 61.72 48.83
C SER A 680 28.49 62.98 47.99
N ALA A 681 27.66 64.04 48.07
CA ALA A 681 26.19 64.15 47.97
C ALA A 681 25.75 65.62 48.09
N GLN A 682 24.84 66.12 47.23
CA GLN A 682 23.86 67.18 47.57
C GLN A 682 22.75 67.38 46.53
N ARG A 683 21.78 68.27 46.81
CA ARG A 683 20.45 68.33 46.18
C ARG A 683 20.27 69.40 45.08
N LYS A 684 19.23 69.18 44.27
CA LYS A 684 18.69 70.05 43.21
C LYS A 684 18.12 71.39 43.76
N PRO A 685 17.90 72.38 42.89
CA PRO A 685 16.52 72.59 42.41
C PRO A 685 16.32 72.28 40.91
N ARG A 686 15.05 72.28 40.47
CA ARG A 686 14.64 72.17 39.07
C ARG A 686 14.03 73.51 38.64
N PHE A 687 14.28 73.93 37.41
CA PHE A 687 13.49 74.95 36.72
C PHE A 687 12.63 74.28 35.63
N ALA A 688 11.64 75.01 35.11
CA ALA A 688 10.71 74.51 34.09
C ALA A 688 11.37 74.43 32.69
N ASN A 689 10.68 73.79 31.74
CA ASN A 689 11.17 73.54 30.38
C ASN A 689 10.05 73.81 29.38
N ASP A 690 9.65 75.07 29.26
CA ASP A 690 8.59 75.56 28.37
C ASP A 690 8.97 76.81 27.55
N GLY A 691 10.19 77.35 27.74
CA GLY A 691 10.71 78.49 26.97
C GLY A 691 10.15 79.87 27.35
N SER A 692 9.42 79.97 28.48
CA SER A 692 8.71 81.20 28.86
C SER A 692 9.57 82.35 29.40
N ASP A 693 10.86 82.13 29.69
CA ASP A 693 11.79 83.13 30.26
C ASP A 693 12.89 83.61 29.28
N ASP A 694 12.92 83.15 28.02
CA ASP A 694 14.00 83.46 27.07
C ASP A 694 14.15 84.98 26.78
N GLN A 695 13.05 85.75 26.90
CA GLN A 695 13.10 87.22 26.81
C GLN A 695 13.79 87.89 28.02
N ARG A 696 13.71 87.30 29.22
CA ARG A 696 14.34 87.86 30.44
C ARG A 696 15.85 87.69 30.43
N VAL A 697 16.35 86.58 29.92
CA VAL A 697 17.80 86.35 29.74
C VAL A 697 18.41 87.39 28.80
N LEU A 698 17.65 87.84 27.79
CA LEU A 698 18.05 88.92 26.88
C LEU A 698 17.99 90.31 27.53
N GLU A 699 16.96 90.61 28.32
CA GLU A 699 16.88 91.86 29.12
C GLU A 699 18.02 91.96 30.13
N GLU A 700 18.33 90.88 30.85
CA GLU A 700 19.34 90.87 31.91
C GLU A 700 20.77 91.03 31.35
N LEU A 701 21.02 90.60 30.11
CA LEU A 701 22.24 90.90 29.36
C LEU A 701 22.36 92.39 28.98
N LEU A 702 21.28 93.04 28.53
CA LEU A 702 21.29 94.49 28.28
C LEU A 702 21.50 95.29 29.58
N ARG A 703 20.94 94.80 30.69
CA ARG A 703 20.96 95.49 32.00
C ARG A 703 22.35 95.55 32.65
N GLN A 704 23.34 94.78 32.16
CA GLN A 704 24.72 94.84 32.64
C GLN A 704 25.58 95.91 31.94
N GLN A 705 25.11 96.56 30.87
CA GLN A 705 25.92 97.52 30.10
C GLN A 705 25.61 99.02 30.36
N LEU A 706 24.58 99.36 31.12
CA LEU A 706 24.19 100.76 31.39
C LEU A 706 23.90 101.01 32.88
N GLY A 707 24.43 102.12 33.40
CA GLY A 707 24.34 102.49 34.82
C GLY A 707 23.02 103.16 35.25
N ARG A 708 22.69 103.02 36.54
CA ARG A 708 21.64 103.73 37.29
C ARG A 708 21.97 105.23 37.51
N PRO A 709 21.04 106.10 37.99
CA PRO A 709 19.67 105.88 38.52
C PRO A 709 18.59 106.60 37.66
N SER A 710 17.31 106.83 38.02
CA SER A 710 16.57 106.79 39.31
C SER A 710 15.05 106.51 39.16
N GLU A 711 14.38 106.23 40.29
CA GLU A 711 12.92 106.14 40.51
C GLU A 711 12.22 107.54 40.64
N PRO A 712 10.88 107.72 40.86
CA PRO A 712 9.87 106.78 41.42
C PRO A 712 8.41 106.77 40.86
N THR A 713 7.59 105.86 41.43
CA THR A 713 6.11 105.89 41.67
C THR A 713 5.05 105.79 40.55
N GLY A 714 4.09 104.87 40.74
CA GLY A 714 2.64 105.18 40.69
C GLY A 714 1.69 104.24 39.90
N GLY A 715 0.53 103.91 40.50
CA GLY A 715 -0.75 103.79 39.74
C GLY A 715 -1.36 102.41 39.49
N ALA A 716 -2.31 102.01 40.35
CA ALA A 716 -3.15 100.80 40.27
C ALA A 716 -4.24 100.78 39.17
N SER A 717 -4.88 99.59 38.98
CA SER A 717 -6.35 99.33 39.07
C SER A 717 -7.16 98.70 37.89
N THR A 718 -8.03 97.75 38.27
CA THR A 718 -9.43 97.43 37.82
C THR A 718 -9.83 96.93 36.41
N GLY A 719 -10.75 95.94 36.41
CA GLY A 719 -11.83 95.75 35.41
C GLY A 719 -11.77 94.47 34.54
N GLY A 720 -12.82 93.63 34.35
CA GLY A 720 -14.05 93.42 35.15
C GLY A 720 -15.37 93.27 34.35
N GLN A 721 -16.09 92.13 34.51
CA GLN A 721 -17.53 91.88 34.21
C GLN A 721 -17.97 91.92 32.71
N SER A 722 -19.11 91.40 32.22
CA SER A 722 -20.22 90.52 32.72
C SER A 722 -20.90 89.87 31.47
N ALA A 723 -21.36 88.62 31.40
CA ALA A 723 -22.44 87.88 32.11
C ALA A 723 -23.88 88.04 31.53
N THR A 724 -24.54 86.93 31.15
CA THR A 724 -26.02 86.73 31.10
C THR A 724 -26.44 85.25 30.94
N GLY A 725 -27.62 84.90 31.46
CA GLY A 725 -28.42 83.70 31.10
C GLY A 725 -29.86 84.12 30.74
N THR A 726 -30.96 83.36 30.77
CA THR A 726 -31.30 82.00 31.27
C THR A 726 -32.70 81.61 30.72
N ARG A 727 -33.17 80.35 30.92
CA ARG A 727 -34.56 79.78 30.74
C ARG A 727 -34.83 79.07 29.40
N GLY A 728 -35.65 78.00 29.33
CA GLY A 728 -36.24 77.17 30.41
C GLY A 728 -37.50 76.37 29.99
N ALA A 729 -37.92 75.40 30.84
CA ALA A 729 -39.20 74.62 30.80
C ALA A 729 -39.40 73.69 29.56
N ALA A 730 -40.21 72.63 29.48
CA ALA A 730 -41.08 71.74 30.30
C ALA A 730 -41.96 70.96 29.27
N SER A 731 -42.71 69.86 29.46
CA SER A 731 -43.00 68.91 30.57
C SER A 731 -43.85 67.70 30.06
N GLN A 732 -43.77 66.53 30.75
CA GLN A 732 -44.76 65.42 30.83
C GLN A 732 -45.06 64.60 29.52
N GLY A 733 -45.52 63.33 29.56
CA GLY A 733 -45.85 62.38 30.65
C GLY A 733 -46.81 61.25 30.15
N THR A 734 -47.17 60.14 30.82
CA THR A 734 -46.75 59.42 32.07
C THR A 734 -47.41 58.00 32.11
N HIS A 735 -46.98 57.06 32.98
CA HIS A 735 -47.67 55.80 33.45
C HIS A 735 -47.66 54.54 32.52
N ALA A 736 -47.71 53.28 32.99
CA ALA A 736 -47.67 52.60 34.33
C ALA A 736 -47.00 51.18 34.17
N ALA A 737 -46.21 50.60 35.09
CA ALA A 737 -46.47 50.00 36.44
C ALA A 737 -47.30 48.67 36.44
N ALA A 738 -47.04 47.62 37.25
CA ALA A 738 -45.89 47.20 38.11
C ALA A 738 -46.09 45.75 38.68
N SER A 739 -45.04 45.14 39.29
CA SER A 739 -45.08 44.05 40.34
C SER A 739 -45.71 42.66 40.01
N SER A 740 -45.48 41.53 40.73
CA SER A 740 -44.37 40.98 41.58
C SER A 740 -44.73 39.56 42.12
N ALA A 741 -43.73 38.68 42.39
CA ALA A 741 -43.80 37.51 43.31
C ALA A 741 -44.81 36.35 42.98
N GLU A 742 -44.82 35.14 43.58
CA GLU A 742 -43.76 34.23 44.11
C GLU A 742 -44.36 32.83 44.43
N SER A 743 -43.55 31.75 44.40
CA SER A 743 -43.70 30.43 45.07
C SER A 743 -44.75 29.35 44.68
N ASP A 744 -44.27 28.09 44.81
CA ASP A 744 -44.90 26.83 45.27
C ASP A 744 -45.54 25.80 44.30
N ARG A 745 -45.89 24.62 44.85
CA ARG A 745 -45.81 23.27 44.23
C ARG A 745 -47.12 22.63 43.70
N GLN A 746 -46.90 21.56 42.93
CA GLN A 746 -47.44 20.17 43.10
C GLN A 746 -48.41 19.57 42.05
N ASP A 747 -48.07 18.32 41.67
CA ASP A 747 -48.85 17.15 41.21
C ASP A 747 -50.00 17.23 40.18
N GLY A 748 -50.00 16.25 39.25
CA GLY A 748 -51.20 15.40 39.14
C GLY A 748 -51.73 14.90 37.77
N SER A 749 -51.01 14.03 37.05
CA SER A 749 -51.58 13.05 36.07
C SER A 749 -52.29 13.62 34.80
N ASN A 750 -52.79 12.87 33.79
CA ASN A 750 -52.84 11.41 33.51
C ASN A 750 -52.97 11.12 31.99
N SER A 751 -52.59 9.91 31.52
CA SER A 751 -53.06 9.18 30.29
C SER A 751 -52.95 9.86 28.90
N ASN A 752 -52.85 9.21 27.73
CA ASN A 752 -52.77 7.80 27.27
C ASN A 752 -51.74 7.76 26.09
N ALA A 753 -50.98 6.72 25.73
CA ALA A 753 -51.03 5.25 25.82
C ALA A 753 -51.31 4.57 24.45
N ALA A 754 -50.28 3.94 23.87
CA ALA A 754 -50.38 2.87 22.86
C ALA A 754 -49.01 2.18 22.67
N GLY A 755 -48.85 0.96 23.18
CA GLY A 755 -47.64 0.15 23.00
C GLY A 755 -47.73 -1.19 23.74
N ALA A 756 -47.53 -2.30 23.04
CA ALA A 756 -47.61 -3.68 23.56
C ALA A 756 -46.47 -4.50 22.93
N ALA A 757 -45.60 -5.12 23.73
CA ALA A 757 -45.66 -6.53 24.18
C ALA A 757 -44.94 -7.47 23.19
N SER A 758 -44.38 -8.63 23.57
CA SER A 758 -44.39 -9.41 24.83
C SER A 758 -42.99 -10.02 25.04
N ASP A 759 -42.38 -10.04 26.24
CA ASP A 759 -42.67 -10.69 27.53
C ASP A 759 -41.95 -12.04 27.76
N HIS A 760 -41.53 -12.26 29.00
CA HIS A 760 -40.74 -13.42 29.47
C HIS A 760 -41.34 -13.88 30.82
N PRO A 761 -41.72 -15.15 31.02
CA PRO A 761 -42.08 -15.68 32.34
C PRO A 761 -40.96 -16.57 32.94
N ALA A 762 -41.01 -16.83 34.25
CA ALA A 762 -39.91 -17.41 35.01
C ALA A 762 -40.34 -18.38 36.15
N ARG A 763 -39.32 -19.00 36.79
CA ARG A 763 -39.30 -19.83 38.04
C ARG A 763 -39.63 -21.34 37.89
N GLY A 764 -38.76 -22.18 38.48
CA GLY A 764 -38.89 -23.66 38.44
C GLY A 764 -38.02 -24.51 39.38
N ARG A 765 -37.52 -23.97 40.52
CA ARG A 765 -37.08 -24.65 41.77
C ARG A 765 -36.36 -26.04 41.75
N ASN A 766 -35.14 -26.07 42.32
CA ASN A 766 -34.41 -27.20 42.96
C ASN A 766 -34.16 -28.52 42.18
N ASP A 767 -32.89 -28.99 42.20
CA ASP A 767 -32.52 -30.09 43.13
C ASP A 767 -31.01 -30.08 43.50
N ARG A 768 -30.57 -31.05 44.32
CA ARG A 768 -29.22 -31.16 44.92
C ARG A 768 -28.33 -32.20 44.21
N GLY A 769 -27.01 -31.97 44.21
CA GLY A 769 -25.99 -32.98 43.89
C GLY A 769 -24.57 -32.41 44.07
N SER A 770 -23.71 -33.13 44.82
CA SER A 770 -22.36 -32.68 45.19
C SER A 770 -21.28 -33.71 44.78
N ALA A 771 -20.01 -33.34 45.02
CA ALA A 771 -18.75 -34.06 44.76
C ALA A 771 -18.19 -33.88 43.31
N ASP A 772 -16.95 -33.46 43.01
CA ASP A 772 -15.69 -33.07 43.71
C ASP A 772 -14.47 -33.96 43.30
N SER A 773 -13.26 -33.40 43.45
CA SER A 773 -11.92 -33.99 43.30
C SER A 773 -11.41 -34.36 41.87
N GLN A 774 -10.49 -33.53 41.37
CA GLN A 774 -9.24 -34.04 40.78
C GLN A 774 -8.32 -34.52 41.94
N PRO A 775 -7.36 -35.43 41.71
CA PRO A 775 -5.99 -34.96 41.43
C PRO A 775 -5.08 -35.86 40.55
N GLY A 776 -4.18 -35.22 39.81
CA GLY A 776 -2.73 -35.42 40.02
C GLY A 776 -2.00 -36.70 39.57
N SER A 777 -1.13 -36.52 38.57
CA SER A 777 0.20 -37.15 38.41
C SER A 777 0.36 -38.67 38.18
N ALA A 778 1.07 -39.01 37.09
CA ALA A 778 2.31 -39.81 37.15
C ALA A 778 3.12 -39.64 35.85
N SER A 779 4.44 -39.66 35.95
CA SER A 779 5.37 -39.85 34.83
C SER A 779 6.26 -41.05 35.15
N PRO A 780 6.77 -41.77 34.14
CA PRO A 780 8.15 -42.19 34.24
C PRO A 780 8.95 -41.94 32.94
N ALA A 781 10.22 -41.57 33.13
CA ALA A 781 11.28 -41.82 32.16
C ALA A 781 12.23 -42.85 32.76
N HIS A 782 12.87 -43.70 31.93
CA HIS A 782 14.24 -44.21 32.08
C HIS A 782 14.62 -45.07 30.84
N PRO A 783 15.92 -45.42 30.61
CA PRO A 783 16.49 -45.26 29.27
C PRO A 783 17.13 -46.53 28.68
N SER A 784 17.47 -46.44 27.38
CA SER A 784 18.68 -46.99 26.76
C SER A 784 18.99 -46.20 25.50
#